data_AF-W7MRQ0-F1
#
_entry.id   AF-W7MRQ0-F1
#
_cell.length_a   1.000
_cell.length_b   1.000
_cell.length_c   1.000
_cell.angle_alpha   90.00
_cell.angle_beta   90.00
_cell.angle_gamma   90.00
#
_symmetry.space_group_name_H-M   'P 1'
#
loop_
_entity.id
_entity.type
_entity.pdbx_description
1 polymer ?
#
loop_
_entity_poly.entity_id
_entity_poly.type
_entity_poly.pdbx_seq_one_letter_code
_entity_poly.pdbx_strand_id
1 'polypeptide(L)'
;MATPSLAEKLDKIKSPGLQSQKRTVVVLQAVESTLKEQNTAPTPTGYFAALLALLQQANSNDTVNPELATPVVYLLDVVTPYAPQPLLRSKFTQILTLLAPVLLLQDAEAPLLRSSIGCLESLLLAQDAASWELSVSQIGPRRAVAGLLNMSVDHRPKVRKRSQDALKTVLRNPPPSPSLDHPAADMCAQTATKNLEDLAGKIAQARKGKKADVSHDPAMIHALQLVKTVAAASGGWPSKKIESLCELLLGIAKSGNEYMTMASFEIFEMIFEGMTDEVSSAKLPRLMEIISELRPAANDTQLVPPWLAILSRGYDVSAQVEPEETFQNLPQLFDMVAQFLEAPSENIRISASECLVSFMANCIPQNVILEPSIFDEKVLEKLAKSAESLLTVQFQAAWLQTFNVLGAMFDTLRWRSYPIMMNVTKTIGEIRENGSFRNKKEADEVIGKAIRAMGPEAVLSIHPLNLAKPAKGQPGRAWMFPILRDYTSNTNLAHFKSEMVPLSEIMFQRVLDHGQAEKTMEIKIYETVVQQIWSTLPGYCDLPLDLTEAFDQGFAEILANLLYKQVELRLDVCRALKTLIESNQAIANIEDQEEDLVLQSRVSRADAKKNLEYLSNFAGNMLAVLFNVYTQTLPQSRGPILQTINTFLSITPNAELMETFDRVSTMLATELEKEKPADKKKENQKSKDHMPSTAQTLMDLVITMSVYLPRESFAALFKIAEVIINKEEEPQLQKKAYKLIPRLADSEIGKAALQERSAELQQLIFSSTEKVSAPARRERLAAIIALLPFIPDTSLHFIPAVLSEVVISCKENNERARETAYELLVRMGHRMVQANGTPIDNSKVPHMPDDAPAGTANIEEFFTMVSAGLAGSTPHMISASITAISRLLYEFRSELSDATLSDLVQTMDLFLTSNNREIVKSCLGFVKVCVIGLPVELMLPRLSTLVPNLIVWSHEHKGHFKAKVKHILERMVRRFGYDNIHKNTPDDDKKLIVNIRKTKERSKKKKDAAKGENDGDDSDDDEAQPKRQFENEYDQALYSSDSDDDEGESDDEAPRQRKKAQKGGKTYIVEDDDEPLDLLDKKALANISSTKPVKMRKPTRTKAKVDLDGKLILGKDSDDEGAMDVDEPNPEASGVGAYVAALKGKDVAKRGRGGKLKFSNRRSKEDDDEDFEMDDNDVAAVKSRISPGRDRGSRGSFRGRGAGRGGKSGRGGIAAGRKGLGVEKRHGVSGVGKPRRGRN
;
A
#
# COMPACT_ATOMS: atom_id res chain seq x y z
N MET A 1 -11.19 -1.70 -17.65
CA MET A 1 -12.43 -2.51 -17.64
C MET A 1 -12.70 -3.00 -19.03
N ALA A 2 -12.96 -4.30 -19.23
CA ALA A 2 -13.29 -4.86 -20.55
C ALA A 2 -14.67 -4.36 -21.01
N THR A 3 -14.78 -3.86 -22.24
CA THR A 3 -16.07 -3.49 -22.84
C THR A 3 -16.92 -4.76 -23.04
N PRO A 4 -18.15 -4.82 -22.51
CA PRO A 4 -19.00 -6.01 -22.62
C PRO A 4 -19.26 -6.37 -24.09
N SER A 5 -19.30 -7.66 -24.40
CA SER A 5 -19.55 -8.15 -25.76
C SER A 5 -20.99 -7.83 -26.21
N LEU A 6 -21.24 -7.75 -27.53
CA LEU A 6 -22.60 -7.54 -28.05
C LEU A 6 -23.54 -8.66 -27.58
N ALA A 7 -23.05 -9.91 -27.49
CA ALA A 7 -23.81 -11.05 -27.00
C ALA A 7 -24.29 -10.84 -25.56
N GLU A 8 -23.40 -10.40 -24.66
CA GLU A 8 -23.77 -10.10 -23.26
C GLU A 8 -24.82 -8.98 -23.16
N LYS A 9 -24.71 -7.93 -23.99
CA LYS A 9 -25.70 -6.85 -24.01
C LYS A 9 -27.07 -7.33 -24.49
N LEU A 10 -27.11 -8.14 -25.55
CA LEU A 10 -28.35 -8.71 -26.08
C LEU A 10 -28.97 -9.72 -25.10
N ASP A 11 -28.16 -10.53 -24.41
CA ASP A 11 -28.66 -11.51 -23.43
C ASP A 11 -29.21 -10.85 -22.16
N LYS A 12 -28.66 -9.71 -21.73
CA LYS A 12 -29.27 -8.87 -20.69
C LYS A 12 -30.64 -8.33 -21.11
N ILE A 13 -30.81 -7.98 -22.38
CA ILE A 13 -32.10 -7.50 -22.89
C ILE A 13 -33.13 -8.64 -22.91
N LYS A 14 -32.73 -9.89 -23.19
CA LYS A 14 -33.60 -11.08 -23.18
C LYS A 14 -34.20 -11.43 -21.81
N SER A 15 -33.65 -10.90 -20.72
CA SER A 15 -34.09 -11.12 -19.33
C SER A 15 -34.58 -9.82 -18.66
N PRO A 16 -35.71 -9.24 -19.11
CA PRO A 16 -36.11 -7.89 -18.70
C PRO A 16 -36.55 -7.83 -17.24
N GLY A 17 -36.06 -6.82 -16.51
CA GLY A 17 -36.50 -6.50 -15.14
C GLY A 17 -37.77 -5.62 -15.08
N LEU A 18 -38.13 -4.95 -16.18
CA LEU A 18 -39.22 -3.95 -16.24
C LEU A 18 -40.20 -4.26 -17.39
N GLN A 19 -41.50 -3.96 -17.20
CA GLN A 19 -42.53 -4.20 -18.22
C GLN A 19 -42.29 -3.41 -19.53
N SER A 20 -41.70 -2.22 -19.46
CA SER A 20 -41.36 -1.40 -20.63
C SER A 20 -40.33 -2.06 -21.56
N GLN A 21 -39.53 -3.00 -21.07
CA GLN A 21 -38.52 -3.71 -21.85
C GLN A 21 -39.08 -4.97 -22.56
N LYS A 22 -40.29 -5.44 -22.19
CA LYS A 22 -40.91 -6.62 -22.83
C LYS A 22 -41.13 -6.42 -24.32
N ARG A 23 -41.48 -5.19 -24.75
CA ARG A 23 -41.66 -4.85 -26.16
C ARG A 23 -40.35 -4.96 -26.95
N THR A 24 -39.24 -4.52 -26.36
CA THR A 24 -37.89 -4.66 -26.94
C THR A 24 -37.50 -6.13 -27.13
N VAL A 25 -37.85 -7.00 -26.17
CA VAL A 25 -37.62 -8.45 -26.28
C VAL A 25 -38.39 -9.06 -27.44
N VAL A 26 -39.67 -8.69 -27.61
CA VAL A 26 -40.50 -9.18 -28.72
C VAL A 26 -39.89 -8.79 -30.07
N VAL A 27 -39.44 -7.53 -30.21
CA VAL A 27 -38.79 -7.07 -31.44
C VAL A 27 -37.46 -7.78 -31.66
N LEU A 28 -36.63 -7.99 -30.62
CA LEU A 28 -35.37 -8.71 -30.74
C LEU A 28 -35.59 -10.18 -31.17
N GLN A 29 -36.58 -10.86 -30.59
CA GLN A 29 -36.95 -12.22 -30.97
C GLN A 29 -37.47 -12.30 -32.42
N ALA A 30 -38.25 -11.31 -32.85
CA ALA A 30 -38.70 -11.20 -34.22
C ALA A 30 -37.50 -11.04 -35.18
N VAL A 31 -36.56 -10.14 -34.87
CA VAL A 31 -35.33 -9.97 -35.67
C VAL A 31 -34.49 -11.26 -35.72
N GLU A 32 -34.28 -11.93 -34.60
CA GLU A 32 -33.56 -13.21 -34.55
C GLU A 32 -34.27 -14.31 -35.36
N SER A 33 -35.62 -14.34 -35.34
CA SER A 33 -36.40 -15.28 -36.16
C SER A 33 -36.25 -15.01 -37.65
N THR A 34 -36.29 -13.74 -38.07
CA THR A 34 -36.07 -13.33 -39.45
C THR A 34 -34.66 -13.67 -39.93
N LEU A 35 -33.64 -13.48 -39.08
CA LEU A 35 -32.26 -13.86 -39.42
C LEU A 35 -32.10 -15.37 -39.60
N LYS A 36 -32.78 -16.18 -38.77
CA LYS A 36 -32.84 -17.64 -38.91
C LYS A 36 -33.56 -18.07 -40.20
N GLU A 37 -34.70 -17.45 -40.51
CA GLU A 37 -35.47 -17.73 -41.73
C GLU A 37 -34.68 -17.38 -43.00
N GLN A 38 -33.87 -16.31 -42.97
CA GLN A 38 -33.02 -15.87 -44.07
C GLN A 38 -31.66 -16.59 -44.14
N ASN A 39 -31.42 -17.63 -43.33
CA ASN A 39 -30.13 -18.35 -43.23
C ASN A 39 -28.92 -17.41 -43.05
N THR A 40 -29.11 -16.26 -42.38
CA THR A 40 -28.05 -15.27 -42.17
C THR A 40 -27.48 -15.42 -40.76
N ALA A 41 -26.15 -15.48 -40.64
CA ALA A 41 -25.51 -15.59 -39.33
C ALA A 41 -25.83 -14.36 -38.44
N PRO A 42 -26.07 -14.53 -37.12
CA PRO A 42 -26.43 -13.47 -36.17
C PRO A 42 -25.21 -12.59 -35.84
N THR A 43 -24.68 -11.93 -36.86
CA THR A 43 -23.56 -10.99 -36.79
C THR A 43 -24.09 -9.57 -36.53
N PRO A 44 -23.26 -8.65 -36.00
CA PRO A 44 -23.64 -7.24 -35.85
C PRO A 44 -24.20 -6.63 -37.14
N THR A 45 -23.62 -7.00 -38.30
CA THR A 45 -24.08 -6.61 -39.64
C THR A 45 -25.49 -7.11 -39.95
N GLY A 46 -25.80 -8.37 -39.60
CA GLY A 46 -27.13 -8.97 -39.80
C GLY A 46 -28.20 -8.27 -38.95
N TYR A 47 -27.93 -8.08 -37.66
CA TYR A 47 -28.83 -7.34 -36.76
C TYR A 47 -29.07 -5.92 -37.26
N PHE A 48 -28.01 -5.23 -37.66
CA PHE A 48 -28.08 -3.86 -38.17
C PHE A 48 -28.97 -3.74 -39.42
N ALA A 49 -28.80 -4.63 -40.40
CA ALA A 49 -29.59 -4.61 -41.63
C ALA A 49 -31.09 -4.87 -41.38
N ALA A 50 -31.41 -5.85 -40.53
CA ALA A 50 -32.78 -6.18 -40.17
C ALA A 50 -33.47 -5.03 -39.39
N LEU A 51 -32.78 -4.45 -38.42
CA LEU A 51 -33.29 -3.31 -37.64
C LEU A 51 -33.48 -2.06 -38.50
N LEU A 52 -32.60 -1.82 -39.49
CA LEU A 52 -32.75 -0.71 -40.43
C LEU A 52 -34.01 -0.86 -41.30
N ALA A 53 -34.30 -2.08 -41.78
CA ALA A 53 -35.52 -2.36 -42.53
C ALA A 53 -36.79 -2.17 -41.67
N LEU A 54 -36.75 -2.60 -40.40
CA LEU A 54 -37.84 -2.36 -39.46
C LEU A 54 -38.04 -0.87 -39.16
N LEU A 55 -36.97 -0.09 -39.07
CA LEU A 55 -37.05 1.35 -38.89
C LEU A 55 -37.70 2.04 -40.10
N GLN A 56 -37.44 1.57 -41.32
CA GLN A 56 -38.13 2.05 -42.52
C GLN A 56 -39.62 1.77 -42.47
N GLN A 57 -40.02 0.57 -42.00
CA GLN A 57 -41.43 0.24 -41.82
C GLN A 57 -42.09 1.09 -40.73
N ALA A 58 -41.37 1.39 -39.65
CA ALA A 58 -41.85 2.26 -38.57
C ALA A 58 -42.09 3.71 -39.01
N ASN A 59 -41.48 4.15 -40.12
CA ASN A 59 -41.56 5.49 -40.69
C ASN A 59 -42.40 5.57 -41.99
N SER A 60 -43.39 4.69 -42.16
CA SER A 60 -44.21 4.66 -43.37
C SER A 60 -45.21 5.84 -43.43
N ASN A 61 -45.35 6.45 -44.62
CA ASN A 61 -46.25 7.58 -44.94
C ASN A 61 -46.04 8.88 -44.14
N ASP A 62 -44.79 9.30 -43.91
CA ASP A 62 -44.43 10.51 -43.13
C ASP A 62 -44.94 10.55 -41.68
N THR A 63 -45.50 9.44 -41.19
CA THR A 63 -45.94 9.26 -39.80
C THR A 63 -45.04 8.25 -39.09
N VAL A 64 -44.38 8.70 -38.03
CA VAL A 64 -43.53 7.84 -37.17
C VAL A 64 -44.44 7.08 -36.21
N ASN A 65 -44.40 5.75 -36.22
CA ASN A 65 -45.04 4.93 -35.19
C ASN A 65 -44.11 4.81 -33.97
N PRO A 66 -44.34 5.55 -32.86
CA PRO A 66 -43.43 5.57 -31.72
C PRO A 66 -43.36 4.23 -30.99
N GLU A 67 -44.43 3.42 -31.05
CA GLU A 67 -44.48 2.12 -30.37
C GLU A 67 -43.52 1.09 -31.00
N LEU A 68 -43.32 1.17 -32.32
CA LEU A 68 -42.37 0.33 -33.05
C LEU A 68 -40.99 0.97 -33.13
N ALA A 69 -40.92 2.30 -33.32
CA ALA A 69 -39.65 3.01 -33.47
C ALA A 69 -38.79 2.95 -32.19
N THR A 70 -39.39 3.06 -31.00
CA THR A 70 -38.66 3.07 -29.72
C THR A 70 -37.82 1.80 -29.48
N PRO A 71 -38.38 0.58 -29.53
CA PRO A 71 -37.59 -0.64 -29.37
C PRO A 71 -36.58 -0.86 -30.51
N VAL A 72 -36.93 -0.49 -31.76
CA VAL A 72 -36.04 -0.64 -32.92
C VAL A 72 -34.82 0.28 -32.81
N VAL A 73 -35.01 1.57 -32.51
CA VAL A 73 -33.92 2.54 -32.34
C VAL A 73 -33.06 2.21 -31.11
N TYR A 74 -33.66 1.72 -30.03
CA TYR A 74 -32.90 1.23 -28.87
C TYR A 74 -31.99 0.05 -29.23
N LEU A 75 -32.48 -0.93 -29.99
CA LEU A 75 -31.66 -2.04 -30.46
C LEU A 75 -30.59 -1.57 -31.46
N LEU A 76 -30.90 -0.59 -32.32
CA LEU A 76 -29.90 0.03 -33.20
C LEU A 76 -28.77 0.69 -32.39
N ASP A 77 -29.08 1.47 -31.35
CA ASP A 77 -28.09 2.09 -30.45
C ASP A 77 -27.15 1.05 -29.80
N VAL A 78 -27.69 -0.12 -29.44
CA VAL A 78 -26.89 -1.22 -28.88
C VAL A 78 -25.99 -1.89 -29.92
N VAL A 79 -26.45 -2.01 -31.17
CA VAL A 79 -25.75 -2.72 -32.25
C VAL A 79 -24.76 -1.83 -33.00
N THR A 80 -25.04 -0.54 -33.19
CA THR A 80 -24.22 0.38 -34.00
C THR A 80 -22.75 0.47 -33.58
N PRO A 81 -22.38 0.47 -32.28
CA PRO A 81 -20.97 0.50 -31.87
C PRO A 81 -20.16 -0.74 -32.30
N TYR A 82 -20.83 -1.86 -32.56
CA TYR A 82 -20.19 -3.13 -32.97
C TYR A 82 -20.28 -3.39 -34.47
N ALA A 83 -20.95 -2.51 -35.23
CA ALA A 83 -21.05 -2.63 -36.67
C ALA A 83 -19.75 -2.14 -37.37
N PRO A 84 -19.34 -2.75 -38.50
CA PRO A 84 -18.15 -2.30 -39.22
C PRO A 84 -18.26 -0.83 -39.66
N GLN A 85 -17.24 -0.01 -39.40
CA GLN A 85 -17.21 1.41 -39.78
C GLN A 85 -17.53 1.67 -41.27
N PRO A 86 -17.02 0.88 -42.25
CA PRO A 86 -17.37 1.09 -43.66
C PRO A 86 -18.87 0.97 -43.95
N LEU A 87 -19.57 0.08 -43.24
CA LEU A 87 -21.01 -0.09 -43.38
C LEU A 87 -21.76 1.16 -42.87
N LEU A 88 -21.38 1.65 -41.69
CA LEU A 88 -21.96 2.85 -41.09
C LEU A 88 -21.76 4.09 -41.98
N ARG A 89 -20.59 4.24 -42.61
CA ARG A 89 -20.31 5.30 -43.61
C ARG A 89 -21.24 5.19 -44.81
N SER A 90 -21.31 4.01 -45.44
CA SER A 90 -22.11 3.82 -46.67
C SER A 90 -23.62 4.03 -46.47
N LYS A 91 -24.13 3.75 -45.25
CA LYS A 91 -25.54 3.85 -44.91
C LYS A 91 -25.90 5.12 -44.13
N PHE A 92 -24.94 6.01 -43.88
CA PHE A 92 -25.12 7.21 -43.05
C PHE A 92 -26.33 8.04 -43.48
N THR A 93 -26.41 8.44 -44.75
CA THR A 93 -27.50 9.27 -45.30
C THR A 93 -28.85 8.60 -45.14
N GLN A 94 -28.93 7.29 -45.38
CA GLN A 94 -30.16 6.50 -45.24
C GLN A 94 -30.63 6.50 -43.79
N ILE A 95 -29.73 6.26 -42.83
CA ILE A 95 -30.07 6.17 -41.41
C ILE A 95 -30.43 7.55 -40.85
N LEU A 96 -29.67 8.60 -41.21
CA LEU A 96 -29.96 9.96 -40.76
C LEU A 96 -31.32 10.44 -41.28
N THR A 97 -31.71 10.07 -42.50
CA THR A 97 -33.04 10.39 -43.06
C THR A 97 -34.17 9.70 -42.30
N LEU A 98 -33.93 8.51 -41.76
CA LEU A 98 -34.91 7.78 -40.94
C LEU A 98 -34.94 8.26 -39.48
N LEU A 99 -33.82 8.72 -38.93
CA LEU A 99 -33.75 9.24 -37.57
C LEU A 99 -34.18 10.71 -37.46
N ALA A 100 -34.01 11.51 -38.51
CA ALA A 100 -34.33 12.94 -38.47
C ALA A 100 -35.81 13.23 -38.10
N PRO A 101 -36.82 12.54 -38.68
CA PRO A 101 -38.21 12.72 -38.28
C PRO A 101 -38.47 12.37 -36.80
N VAL A 102 -37.77 11.36 -36.28
CA VAL A 102 -37.86 10.92 -34.87
C VAL A 102 -37.32 12.01 -33.93
N LEU A 103 -36.22 12.66 -34.31
CA LEU A 103 -35.58 13.72 -33.52
C LEU A 103 -36.35 15.04 -33.52
N LEU A 104 -37.17 15.29 -34.56
CA LEU A 104 -37.95 16.52 -34.72
C LEU A 104 -39.37 16.42 -34.16
N LEU A 105 -39.76 15.26 -33.63
CA LEU A 105 -41.11 14.98 -33.14
C LEU A 105 -41.31 15.65 -31.77
N GLN A 106 -42.23 16.63 -31.71
CA GLN A 106 -42.39 17.53 -30.55
C GLN A 106 -42.74 16.78 -29.25
N ASP A 107 -43.54 15.72 -29.33
CA ASP A 107 -43.98 14.89 -28.18
C ASP A 107 -43.21 13.57 -28.05
N ALA A 108 -42.02 13.44 -28.62
CA ALA A 108 -41.25 12.19 -28.53
C ALA A 108 -40.86 11.84 -27.09
N GLU A 109 -41.02 10.58 -26.70
CA GLU A 109 -40.60 10.10 -25.39
C GLU A 109 -39.07 10.18 -25.19
N ALA A 110 -38.63 10.50 -23.97
CA ALA A 110 -37.20 10.62 -23.66
C ALA A 110 -36.35 9.38 -23.98
N PRO A 111 -36.82 8.12 -23.81
CA PRO A 111 -36.07 6.93 -24.22
C PRO A 111 -35.77 6.88 -25.71
N LEU A 112 -36.75 7.20 -26.56
CA LEU A 112 -36.61 7.21 -28.02
C LEU A 112 -35.55 8.21 -28.47
N LEU A 113 -35.57 9.42 -27.91
CA LEU A 113 -34.58 10.46 -28.22
C LEU A 113 -33.18 10.10 -27.74
N ARG A 114 -33.06 9.52 -26.53
CA ARG A 114 -31.76 9.09 -25.99
C ARG A 114 -31.10 8.01 -26.85
N SER A 115 -31.87 7.04 -27.30
CA SER A 115 -31.37 6.00 -28.20
C SER A 115 -31.05 6.55 -29.58
N SER A 116 -31.86 7.49 -30.09
CA SER A 116 -31.57 8.18 -31.36
C SER A 116 -30.24 8.95 -31.28
N ILE A 117 -29.97 9.64 -30.16
CA ILE A 117 -28.69 10.33 -29.91
C ILE A 117 -27.53 9.34 -29.89
N GLY A 118 -27.68 8.17 -29.28
CA GLY A 118 -26.61 7.16 -29.24
C GLY A 118 -26.32 6.50 -30.59
N CYS A 119 -27.35 6.28 -31.41
CA CYS A 119 -27.17 5.93 -32.81
C CYS A 119 -26.38 7.02 -33.56
N LEU A 120 -26.75 8.29 -33.38
CA LEU A 120 -26.05 9.41 -34.02
C LEU A 120 -24.58 9.51 -33.58
N GLU A 121 -24.29 9.35 -32.29
CA GLU A 121 -22.92 9.33 -31.77
C GLU A 121 -22.07 8.26 -32.47
N SER A 122 -22.57 7.03 -32.52
CA SER A 122 -21.89 5.90 -33.18
C SER A 122 -21.67 6.17 -34.68
N LEU A 123 -22.66 6.77 -35.35
CA LEU A 123 -22.57 7.12 -36.77
C LEU A 123 -21.54 8.22 -37.03
N LEU A 124 -21.48 9.24 -36.18
CA LEU A 124 -20.54 10.37 -36.29
C LEU A 124 -19.10 9.92 -36.06
N LEU A 125 -18.86 9.10 -35.03
CA LEU A 125 -17.54 8.52 -34.73
C LEU A 125 -17.00 7.64 -35.87
N ALA A 126 -17.89 7.07 -36.68
CA ALA A 126 -17.49 6.23 -37.80
C ALA A 126 -17.06 7.02 -39.05
N GLN A 127 -17.30 8.33 -39.17
CA GLN A 127 -17.08 9.10 -40.41
C GLN A 127 -15.60 9.38 -40.71
N ASP A 128 -15.26 9.58 -41.99
CA ASP A 128 -13.93 10.01 -42.44
C ASP A 128 -13.84 11.53 -42.66
N ALA A 129 -12.61 12.06 -42.81
CA ALA A 129 -12.37 13.50 -42.94
C ALA A 129 -13.12 14.13 -44.13
N ALA A 130 -13.19 13.45 -45.27
CA ALA A 130 -13.89 13.94 -46.47
C ALA A 130 -15.40 14.12 -46.23
N SER A 131 -16.03 13.21 -45.49
CA SER A 131 -17.46 13.34 -45.14
C SER A 131 -17.75 14.59 -44.29
N TRP A 132 -16.77 15.06 -43.51
CA TRP A 132 -16.89 16.28 -42.70
C TRP A 132 -16.71 17.58 -43.47
N GLU A 133 -16.27 17.55 -44.74
CA GLU A 133 -16.18 18.74 -45.60
C GLU A 133 -17.55 19.17 -46.15
N LEU A 134 -18.53 18.25 -46.16
CA LEU A 134 -19.89 18.52 -46.61
C LEU A 134 -20.55 19.62 -45.77
N SER A 135 -21.23 20.56 -46.45
CA SER A 135 -21.90 21.68 -45.78
C SER A 135 -23.10 21.22 -44.94
N VAL A 136 -23.50 22.03 -43.95
CA VAL A 136 -24.67 21.78 -43.08
C VAL A 136 -25.99 21.66 -43.87
N SER A 137 -26.06 22.24 -45.07
CA SER A 137 -27.24 22.17 -45.93
C SER A 137 -27.48 20.76 -46.51
N GLN A 138 -26.41 20.00 -46.69
CA GLN A 138 -26.47 18.63 -47.20
C GLN A 138 -26.73 17.64 -46.06
N ILE A 139 -27.25 16.46 -46.41
CA ILE A 139 -27.48 15.37 -45.45
C ILE A 139 -26.11 14.73 -45.16
N GLY A 140 -25.41 15.29 -44.17
CA GLY A 140 -24.05 14.89 -43.79
C GLY A 140 -23.77 15.04 -42.29
N PRO A 141 -22.54 14.72 -41.85
CA PRO A 141 -22.15 14.70 -40.43
C PRO A 141 -22.38 16.04 -39.72
N ARG A 142 -22.10 17.19 -40.37
CA ARG A 142 -22.33 18.52 -39.78
C ARG A 142 -23.81 18.79 -39.49
N ARG A 143 -24.73 18.26 -40.31
CA ARG A 143 -26.18 18.40 -40.09
C ARG A 143 -26.65 17.55 -38.91
N ALA A 144 -26.08 16.36 -38.74
CA ALA A 144 -26.34 15.52 -37.56
C ALA A 144 -25.84 16.20 -36.27
N VAL A 145 -24.65 16.83 -36.30
CA VAL A 145 -24.14 17.64 -35.19
C VAL A 145 -25.05 18.83 -34.87
N ALA A 146 -25.61 19.51 -35.88
CA ALA A 146 -26.61 20.56 -35.66
C ALA A 146 -27.84 20.06 -34.88
N GLY A 147 -28.29 18.84 -35.20
CA GLY A 147 -29.37 18.16 -34.46
C GLY A 147 -29.01 17.91 -32.99
N LEU A 148 -27.78 17.44 -32.72
CA LEU A 148 -27.29 17.25 -31.35
C LEU A 148 -27.19 18.58 -30.60
N LEU A 149 -26.70 19.65 -31.23
CA LEU A 149 -26.61 20.98 -30.60
C LEU A 149 -27.99 21.49 -30.14
N ASN A 150 -29.04 21.29 -30.95
CA ASN A 150 -30.40 21.64 -30.57
C ASN A 150 -30.91 20.80 -29.37
N MET A 151 -30.60 19.50 -29.34
CA MET A 151 -30.99 18.63 -28.22
C MET A 151 -30.19 18.91 -26.93
N SER A 152 -29.01 19.52 -27.04
CA SER A 152 -28.16 19.91 -25.91
C SER A 152 -28.66 21.12 -25.13
N VAL A 153 -29.74 21.76 -25.57
CA VAL A 153 -30.47 22.81 -24.83
C VAL A 153 -31.92 22.41 -24.53
N ASP A 154 -32.30 21.15 -24.77
CA ASP A 154 -33.66 20.64 -24.49
C ASP A 154 -34.01 20.79 -22.99
N HIS A 155 -35.26 21.15 -22.70
CA HIS A 155 -35.78 21.27 -21.34
C HIS A 155 -35.63 19.99 -20.49
N ARG A 156 -35.67 18.81 -21.11
CA ARG A 156 -35.60 17.51 -20.42
C ARG A 156 -34.15 17.16 -20.06
N PRO A 157 -33.83 16.98 -18.77
CA PRO A 157 -32.44 16.80 -18.32
C PRO A 157 -31.78 15.53 -18.86
N LYS A 158 -32.53 14.42 -19.00
CA LYS A 158 -31.99 13.14 -19.48
C LYS A 158 -31.62 13.14 -20.97
N VAL A 159 -32.31 13.95 -21.79
CA VAL A 159 -32.03 14.10 -23.23
C VAL A 159 -30.86 15.05 -23.41
N ARG A 160 -30.93 16.21 -22.73
CA ARG A 160 -29.88 17.22 -22.73
C ARG A 160 -28.51 16.67 -22.34
N LYS A 161 -28.42 15.98 -21.19
CA LYS A 161 -27.18 15.36 -20.72
C LYS A 161 -26.63 14.35 -21.72
N ARG A 162 -27.49 13.48 -22.28
CA ARG A 162 -27.07 12.47 -23.27
C ARG A 162 -26.52 13.10 -24.55
N SER A 163 -27.11 14.21 -24.99
CA SER A 163 -26.67 14.97 -26.17
C SER A 163 -25.33 15.67 -25.93
N GLN A 164 -25.16 16.29 -24.76
CA GLN A 164 -23.90 16.90 -24.34
C GLN A 164 -22.77 15.85 -24.21
N ASP A 165 -23.07 14.69 -23.62
CA ASP A 165 -22.12 13.57 -23.53
C ASP A 165 -21.73 13.07 -24.93
N ALA A 166 -22.70 12.89 -25.84
CA ALA A 166 -22.43 12.49 -27.22
C ALA A 166 -21.57 13.51 -27.98
N LEU A 167 -21.88 14.81 -27.86
CA LEU A 167 -21.06 15.87 -28.45
C LEU A 167 -19.63 15.84 -27.90
N LYS A 168 -19.47 15.66 -26.59
CA LYS A 168 -18.16 15.56 -25.94
C LYS A 168 -17.38 14.36 -26.46
N THR A 169 -18.00 13.19 -26.61
CA THR A 169 -17.34 12.00 -27.18
C THR A 169 -16.94 12.24 -28.63
N VAL A 170 -17.84 12.76 -29.47
CA VAL A 170 -17.55 13.02 -30.89
C VAL A 170 -16.40 14.01 -31.04
N LEU A 171 -16.45 15.14 -30.34
CA LEU A 171 -15.42 16.16 -30.44
C LEU A 171 -14.06 15.69 -29.89
N ARG A 172 -14.03 14.76 -28.92
CA ARG A 172 -12.79 14.15 -28.37
C ARG A 172 -12.12 13.12 -29.29
N ASN A 173 -12.81 12.68 -30.34
CA ASN A 173 -12.33 11.65 -31.26
C ASN A 173 -12.34 12.19 -32.70
N PRO A 174 -11.40 13.09 -33.06
CA PRO A 174 -11.32 13.62 -34.42
C PRO A 174 -11.01 12.52 -35.45
N PRO A 175 -11.54 12.63 -36.68
CA PRO A 175 -11.13 11.74 -37.77
C PRO A 175 -9.63 11.93 -38.08
N PRO A 176 -8.93 10.90 -38.59
CA PRO A 176 -7.51 11.03 -38.97
C PRO A 176 -7.31 12.19 -39.95
N SER A 177 -6.67 13.28 -39.49
CA SER A 177 -6.43 14.49 -40.28
C SER A 177 -5.15 15.21 -39.80
N PRO A 178 -4.55 16.11 -40.59
CA PRO A 178 -3.40 16.91 -40.18
C PRO A 178 -3.69 17.91 -39.04
N SER A 179 -4.97 18.20 -38.75
CA SER A 179 -5.39 19.09 -37.66
C SER A 179 -5.68 18.28 -36.39
N LEU A 180 -5.26 18.82 -35.24
CA LEU A 180 -5.59 18.29 -33.92
C LEU A 180 -7.06 18.55 -33.54
N ASP A 181 -7.69 19.56 -34.17
CA ASP A 181 -9.07 19.94 -33.89
C ASP A 181 -10.08 19.11 -34.68
N HIS A 182 -11.21 18.79 -34.04
CA HIS A 182 -12.32 18.16 -34.72
C HIS A 182 -12.93 19.12 -35.77
N PRO A 183 -13.22 18.72 -37.02
CA PRO A 183 -13.76 19.59 -38.08
C PRO A 183 -15.09 20.31 -37.74
N ALA A 184 -15.85 19.75 -36.80
CA ALA A 184 -17.10 20.32 -36.28
C ALA A 184 -16.93 21.29 -35.10
N ALA A 185 -15.73 21.39 -34.49
CA ALA A 185 -15.49 22.21 -33.30
C ALA A 185 -15.84 23.69 -33.55
N ASP A 186 -15.47 24.23 -34.73
CA ASP A 186 -15.74 25.60 -35.11
C ASP A 186 -17.26 25.92 -35.16
N MET A 187 -18.03 24.99 -35.72
CA MET A 187 -19.49 25.09 -35.81
C MET A 187 -20.16 24.97 -34.44
N CYS A 188 -19.69 24.05 -33.60
CA CYS A 188 -20.19 23.88 -32.23
C CYS A 188 -19.96 25.15 -31.41
N ALA A 189 -18.75 25.72 -31.47
CA ALA A 189 -18.41 26.97 -30.79
C ALA A 189 -19.29 28.12 -31.28
N GLN A 190 -19.43 28.30 -32.59
CA GLN A 190 -20.30 29.33 -33.19
C GLN A 190 -21.75 29.24 -32.70
N THR A 191 -22.30 28.03 -32.69
CA THR A 191 -23.70 27.80 -32.32
C THR A 191 -23.90 28.03 -30.82
N ALA A 192 -22.96 27.56 -29.99
CA ALA A 192 -23.00 27.77 -28.55
C ALA A 192 -22.88 29.26 -28.19
N THR A 193 -21.94 30.00 -28.79
CA THR A 193 -21.81 31.46 -28.59
C THR A 193 -23.07 32.18 -29.03
N LYS A 194 -23.59 31.90 -30.23
CA LYS A 194 -24.79 32.57 -30.74
C LYS A 194 -26.02 32.32 -29.85
N ASN A 195 -26.21 31.09 -29.37
CA ASN A 195 -27.28 30.78 -28.43
C ASN A 195 -27.14 31.58 -27.13
N LEU A 196 -25.90 31.73 -26.65
CA LEU A 196 -25.60 32.50 -25.46
C LEU A 196 -25.81 34.01 -25.69
N GLU A 197 -25.43 34.55 -26.85
CA GLU A 197 -25.66 35.94 -27.26
C GLU A 197 -27.15 36.27 -27.37
N ASP A 198 -27.94 35.41 -28.03
CA ASP A 198 -29.38 35.60 -28.22
C ASP A 198 -30.11 35.60 -26.87
N LEU A 199 -29.72 34.71 -25.94
CA LEU A 199 -30.29 34.65 -24.60
C LEU A 199 -29.87 35.85 -23.75
N ALA A 200 -28.57 36.22 -23.77
CA ALA A 200 -28.07 37.39 -23.08
C ALA A 200 -28.76 38.68 -23.56
N GLY A 201 -28.96 38.83 -24.89
CA GLY A 201 -29.68 39.95 -25.50
C GLY A 201 -31.14 40.03 -25.07
N LYS A 202 -31.85 38.89 -25.03
CA LYS A 202 -33.24 38.82 -24.53
C LYS A 202 -33.34 39.23 -23.07
N ILE A 203 -32.41 38.78 -22.23
CA ILE A 203 -32.36 39.15 -20.80
C ILE A 203 -32.05 40.65 -20.64
N ALA A 204 -31.12 41.20 -21.43
CA ALA A 204 -30.79 42.63 -21.39
C ALA A 204 -31.97 43.52 -21.85
N GLN A 205 -32.75 43.09 -22.84
CA GLN A 205 -33.97 43.77 -23.27
C GLN A 205 -35.08 43.66 -22.23
N ALA A 206 -35.25 42.49 -21.60
CA ALA A 206 -36.23 42.26 -20.54
C ALA A 206 -35.95 43.15 -19.32
N ARG A 207 -34.68 43.43 -18.98
CA ARG A 207 -34.30 44.37 -17.89
C ARG A 207 -34.67 45.83 -18.18
N LYS A 208 -34.77 46.25 -19.44
CA LYS A 208 -35.22 47.62 -19.81
C LYS A 208 -36.73 47.81 -19.71
N GLY A 209 -37.51 46.73 -19.78
CA GLY A 209 -38.94 46.74 -19.45
C GLY A 209 -39.14 46.44 -17.97
N LYS A 210 -39.86 47.29 -17.22
CA LYS A 210 -40.10 47.15 -15.76
C LYS A 210 -40.92 45.91 -15.33
N LYS A 211 -40.84 44.76 -15.99
CA LYS A 211 -41.52 43.51 -15.62
C LYS A 211 -40.71 42.28 -16.02
N ALA A 212 -39.87 41.79 -15.11
CA ALA A 212 -39.63 40.36 -14.90
C ALA A 212 -38.83 40.16 -13.60
N ASP A 213 -39.27 39.23 -12.76
CA ASP A 213 -38.46 38.64 -11.71
C ASP A 213 -37.22 38.00 -12.36
N VAL A 214 -36.01 38.45 -12.03
CA VAL A 214 -34.75 38.05 -12.68
C VAL A 214 -34.20 36.73 -12.11
N SER A 215 -35.01 36.01 -11.32
CA SER A 215 -34.61 34.74 -10.71
C SER A 215 -34.68 33.59 -11.72
N HIS A 216 -33.49 33.14 -12.15
CA HIS A 216 -33.22 31.89 -12.88
C HIS A 216 -33.96 31.73 -14.22
N ASP A 217 -33.30 32.11 -15.33
CA ASP A 217 -33.66 31.53 -16.63
C ASP A 217 -32.89 30.20 -16.82
N PRO A 218 -33.55 29.03 -16.72
CA PRO A 218 -32.88 27.74 -16.89
C PRO A 218 -32.26 27.60 -18.28
N ALA A 219 -32.77 28.30 -19.29
CA ALA A 219 -32.22 28.26 -20.64
C ALA A 219 -30.80 28.84 -20.70
N MET A 220 -30.53 29.88 -19.93
CA MET A 220 -29.20 30.50 -19.85
C MET A 220 -28.17 29.54 -19.22
N ILE A 221 -28.57 28.85 -18.15
CA ILE A 221 -27.71 27.84 -17.50
C ILE A 221 -27.45 26.68 -18.46
N HIS A 222 -28.45 26.22 -19.21
CA HIS A 222 -28.27 25.17 -20.22
C HIS A 222 -27.32 25.60 -21.34
N ALA A 223 -27.38 26.86 -21.77
CA ALA A 223 -26.46 27.41 -22.76
C ALA A 223 -25.02 27.51 -22.24
N LEU A 224 -24.82 27.96 -21.00
CA LEU A 224 -23.50 27.96 -20.35
C LEU A 224 -22.94 26.53 -20.19
N GLN A 225 -23.78 25.57 -19.82
CA GLN A 225 -23.38 24.17 -19.74
C GLN A 225 -22.99 23.60 -21.12
N LEU A 226 -23.68 24.00 -22.19
CA LEU A 226 -23.30 23.64 -23.55
C LEU A 226 -21.92 24.22 -23.90
N VAL A 227 -21.66 25.50 -23.60
CA VAL A 227 -20.35 26.12 -23.78
C VAL A 227 -19.27 25.33 -23.03
N LYS A 228 -19.51 24.98 -21.76
CA LYS A 228 -18.61 24.14 -20.95
C LYS A 228 -18.33 22.79 -21.62
N THR A 229 -19.36 22.14 -22.18
CA THR A 229 -19.19 20.84 -22.84
C THR A 229 -18.37 20.91 -24.12
N VAL A 230 -18.50 22.01 -24.88
CA VAL A 230 -17.70 22.25 -26.09
C VAL A 230 -16.26 22.63 -25.73
N ALA A 231 -16.06 23.47 -24.70
CA ALA A 231 -14.74 23.85 -24.21
C ALA A 231 -13.94 22.65 -23.67
N ALA A 232 -14.62 21.65 -23.06
CA ALA A 232 -14.00 20.44 -22.50
C ALA A 232 -13.66 19.33 -23.53
N ALA A 233 -13.80 19.61 -24.83
CA ALA A 233 -13.49 18.69 -25.93
C ALA A 233 -11.99 18.69 -26.29
N SER A 234 -11.53 17.73 -27.12
CA SER A 234 -10.13 17.73 -27.57
C SER A 234 -9.88 18.92 -28.50
N GLY A 235 -8.84 19.71 -28.21
CA GLY A 235 -8.51 20.96 -28.91
C GLY A 235 -9.03 22.23 -28.23
N GLY A 236 -9.78 22.11 -27.12
CA GLY A 236 -10.27 23.27 -26.38
C GLY A 236 -11.27 24.14 -27.17
N TRP A 237 -11.39 25.41 -26.78
CA TRP A 237 -12.22 26.36 -27.53
C TRP A 237 -11.46 26.95 -28.72
N PRO A 238 -12.04 27.06 -29.92
CA PRO A 238 -11.33 27.57 -31.09
C PRO A 238 -10.69 28.95 -30.87
N SER A 239 -9.37 29.06 -31.04
CA SER A 239 -8.57 30.26 -30.72
C SER A 239 -9.10 31.57 -31.31
N LYS A 240 -9.58 31.52 -32.57
CA LYS A 240 -10.17 32.67 -33.27
C LYS A 240 -11.45 33.22 -32.63
N LYS A 241 -12.15 32.43 -31.81
CA LYS A 241 -13.46 32.75 -31.21
C LYS A 241 -13.44 32.85 -29.68
N ILE A 242 -12.29 32.65 -29.06
CA ILE A 242 -12.11 32.81 -27.62
C ILE A 242 -12.51 34.22 -27.19
N GLU A 243 -12.06 35.25 -27.91
CA GLU A 243 -12.29 36.66 -27.53
C GLU A 243 -13.79 37.00 -27.45
N SER A 244 -14.57 36.63 -28.46
CA SER A 244 -16.04 36.82 -28.44
C SER A 244 -16.71 36.08 -27.29
N LEU A 245 -16.22 34.89 -26.92
CA LEU A 245 -16.76 34.14 -25.80
C LEU A 245 -16.41 34.81 -24.47
N CYS A 246 -15.15 35.22 -24.29
CA CYS A 246 -14.70 35.90 -23.09
C CYS A 246 -15.48 37.19 -22.85
N GLU A 247 -15.63 38.06 -23.86
CA GLU A 247 -16.43 39.29 -23.74
C GLU A 247 -17.88 39.02 -23.30
N LEU A 248 -18.49 37.97 -23.84
CA LEU A 248 -19.85 37.55 -23.50
C LEU A 248 -19.94 37.01 -22.07
N LEU A 249 -19.03 36.10 -21.66
CA LEU A 249 -18.96 35.56 -20.31
C LEU A 249 -18.70 36.65 -19.26
N LEU A 250 -17.87 37.65 -19.60
CA LEU A 250 -17.62 38.84 -18.78
C LEU A 250 -18.89 39.67 -18.62
N GLY A 251 -19.64 39.91 -19.70
CA GLY A 251 -20.93 40.59 -19.66
C GLY A 251 -21.96 39.85 -18.78
N ILE A 252 -21.94 38.52 -18.82
CA ILE A 252 -22.81 37.66 -18.00
C ILE A 252 -22.37 37.69 -16.53
N ALA A 253 -21.08 37.62 -16.23
CA ALA A 253 -20.56 37.70 -14.87
C ALA A 253 -20.88 39.06 -14.21
N LYS A 254 -20.83 40.16 -14.98
CA LYS A 254 -21.25 41.51 -14.54
C LYS A 254 -22.76 41.64 -14.31
N SER A 255 -23.57 40.67 -14.76
CA SER A 255 -25.03 40.75 -14.68
C SER A 255 -25.59 40.51 -13.27
N GLY A 256 -24.76 40.05 -12.32
CA GLY A 256 -25.04 39.99 -10.88
C GLY A 256 -25.78 38.73 -10.38
N ASN A 257 -25.92 37.68 -11.19
CA ASN A 257 -26.48 36.40 -10.74
C ASN A 257 -25.36 35.45 -10.32
N GLU A 258 -25.30 35.11 -9.04
CA GLU A 258 -24.25 34.27 -8.43
C GLU A 258 -24.00 32.95 -9.19
N TYR A 259 -25.06 32.24 -9.59
CA TYR A 259 -24.93 30.99 -10.34
C TYR A 259 -24.39 31.17 -11.76
N MET A 260 -24.74 32.28 -12.42
CA MET A 260 -24.22 32.57 -13.76
C MET A 260 -22.76 33.00 -13.69
N THR A 261 -22.38 33.76 -12.66
CA THR A 261 -20.99 34.14 -12.40
C THR A 261 -20.14 32.91 -12.11
N MET A 262 -20.61 31.99 -11.26
CA MET A 262 -19.92 30.71 -11.02
C MET A 262 -19.77 29.88 -12.30
N ALA A 263 -20.83 29.73 -13.09
CA ALA A 263 -20.76 28.99 -14.35
C ALA A 263 -19.80 29.65 -15.36
N SER A 264 -19.77 30.99 -15.45
CA SER A 264 -18.79 31.71 -16.25
C SER A 264 -17.36 31.46 -15.75
N PHE A 265 -17.16 31.45 -14.43
CA PHE A 265 -15.88 31.21 -13.81
C PHE A 265 -15.33 29.81 -14.07
N GLU A 266 -16.16 28.78 -13.94
CA GLU A 266 -15.80 27.40 -14.33
C GLU A 266 -15.44 27.28 -15.82
N ILE A 267 -16.11 28.04 -16.69
CA ILE A 267 -15.78 28.05 -18.12
C ILE A 267 -14.43 28.74 -18.36
N PHE A 268 -14.12 29.83 -17.66
CA PHE A 268 -12.81 30.49 -17.76
C PHE A 268 -11.67 29.56 -17.34
N GLU A 269 -11.85 28.82 -16.24
CA GLU A 269 -10.87 27.83 -15.77
C GLU A 269 -10.57 26.77 -16.85
N MET A 270 -11.62 26.18 -17.45
CA MET A 270 -11.48 25.20 -18.53
C MET A 270 -10.86 25.79 -19.80
N ILE A 271 -11.11 27.07 -20.10
CA ILE A 271 -10.51 27.74 -21.25
C ILE A 271 -9.01 27.96 -21.01
N PHE A 272 -8.61 28.40 -19.81
CA PHE A 272 -7.20 28.61 -19.48
C PHE A 272 -6.39 27.32 -19.59
N GLU A 273 -6.94 26.18 -19.16
CA GLU A 273 -6.30 24.87 -19.35
C GLU A 273 -5.98 24.57 -20.83
N GLY A 274 -6.80 25.05 -21.78
CA GLY A 274 -6.58 24.86 -23.21
C GLY A 274 -5.76 25.96 -23.90
N MET A 275 -5.25 26.97 -23.18
CA MET A 275 -4.58 28.16 -23.74
C MET A 275 -3.05 28.08 -23.81
N THR A 276 -2.44 26.93 -23.56
CA THR A 276 -0.98 26.73 -23.56
C THR A 276 -0.32 26.91 -24.94
N ASP A 277 -1.10 27.02 -26.02
CA ASP A 277 -0.59 27.24 -27.38
C ASP A 277 -0.15 28.70 -27.63
N GLU A 278 0.94 28.89 -28.39
CA GLU A 278 1.55 30.20 -28.72
C GLU A 278 0.57 31.22 -29.33
N VAL A 279 -0.51 30.77 -29.98
CA VAL A 279 -1.50 31.64 -30.64
C VAL A 279 -2.52 32.23 -29.65
N SER A 280 -2.78 31.57 -28.53
CA SER A 280 -3.67 32.05 -27.45
C SER A 280 -2.96 32.95 -26.43
N SER A 281 -1.64 32.83 -26.33
CA SER A 281 -0.75 33.59 -25.43
C SER A 281 -0.98 35.11 -25.49
N ALA A 282 -1.03 35.71 -26.68
CA ALA A 282 -1.06 37.16 -26.85
C ALA A 282 -2.31 37.88 -26.26
N LYS A 283 -3.35 37.14 -25.87
CA LYS A 283 -4.60 37.68 -25.30
C LYS A 283 -4.74 37.42 -23.79
N LEU A 284 -3.88 36.58 -23.22
CA LEU A 284 -3.92 36.17 -21.82
C LEU A 284 -3.76 37.36 -20.85
N PRO A 285 -2.83 38.32 -21.04
CA PRO A 285 -2.65 39.43 -20.11
C PRO A 285 -3.91 40.29 -19.95
N ARG A 286 -4.61 40.60 -21.05
CA ARG A 286 -5.86 41.38 -21.05
C ARG A 286 -6.98 40.64 -20.32
N LEU A 287 -7.08 39.32 -20.46
CA LEU A 287 -8.08 38.52 -19.75
C LEU A 287 -7.80 38.48 -18.25
N MET A 288 -6.54 38.34 -17.85
CA MET A 288 -6.13 38.34 -16.45
C MET A 288 -6.37 39.69 -15.78
N GLU A 289 -6.12 40.80 -16.47
CA GLU A 289 -6.45 42.14 -16.00
C GLU A 289 -7.95 42.27 -15.72
N ILE A 290 -8.80 41.85 -16.66
CA ILE A 290 -10.26 41.95 -16.49
C ILE A 290 -10.77 41.03 -15.37
N ILE A 291 -10.24 39.82 -15.23
CA ILE A 291 -10.64 38.91 -14.13
C ILE A 291 -10.23 39.49 -12.78
N SER A 292 -9.07 40.14 -12.71
CA SER A 292 -8.61 40.87 -11.53
C SER A 292 -9.54 42.05 -11.19
N GLU A 293 -10.06 42.76 -12.20
CA GLU A 293 -11.08 43.82 -12.02
C GLU A 293 -12.44 43.29 -11.55
N LEU A 294 -12.81 42.04 -11.91
CA LEU A 294 -14.04 41.38 -11.50
C LEU A 294 -14.03 40.85 -10.06
N ARG A 295 -13.12 41.35 -9.22
CA ARG A 295 -12.96 40.97 -7.81
C ARG A 295 -14.30 40.96 -7.06
N PRO A 296 -14.75 39.79 -6.55
CA PRO A 296 -15.92 39.69 -5.70
C PRO A 296 -15.75 40.43 -4.37
N ALA A 297 -16.85 40.68 -3.66
CA ALA A 297 -16.78 41.24 -2.30
C ALA A 297 -16.00 40.30 -1.37
N ALA A 298 -15.12 40.84 -0.52
CA ALA A 298 -14.16 40.06 0.26
C ALA A 298 -14.78 38.98 1.20
N ASN A 299 -16.06 39.14 1.55
CA ASN A 299 -16.78 38.23 2.45
C ASN A 299 -17.73 37.27 1.71
N ASP A 300 -17.73 37.27 0.38
CA ASP A 300 -18.59 36.39 -0.41
C ASP A 300 -18.02 34.96 -0.44
N THR A 301 -18.63 34.06 0.34
CA THR A 301 -18.17 32.68 0.46
C THR A 301 -18.44 31.82 -0.78
N GLN A 302 -19.27 32.28 -1.72
CA GLN A 302 -19.60 31.52 -2.93
C GLN A 302 -18.75 31.95 -4.11
N LEU A 303 -18.53 33.26 -4.29
CA LEU A 303 -17.82 33.79 -5.45
C LEU A 303 -16.30 33.90 -5.27
N VAL A 304 -15.81 34.12 -4.05
CA VAL A 304 -14.37 34.28 -3.79
C VAL A 304 -13.58 32.99 -4.08
N PRO A 305 -13.99 31.80 -3.60
CA PRO A 305 -13.21 30.58 -3.87
C PRO A 305 -13.06 30.25 -5.36
N PRO A 306 -14.13 30.26 -6.19
CA PRO A 306 -13.99 30.04 -7.63
C PRO A 306 -13.16 31.14 -8.31
N TRP A 307 -13.28 32.40 -7.88
CA TRP A 307 -12.46 33.49 -8.43
C TRP A 307 -10.96 33.30 -8.14
N LEU A 308 -10.60 32.88 -6.92
CA LEU A 308 -9.21 32.55 -6.57
C LEU A 308 -8.68 31.36 -7.35
N ALA A 309 -9.50 30.34 -7.60
CA ALA A 309 -9.13 29.18 -8.42
C ALA A 309 -8.80 29.59 -9.86
N ILE A 310 -9.59 30.49 -10.45
CA ILE A 310 -9.32 31.04 -11.79
C ILE A 310 -8.00 31.82 -11.80
N LEU A 311 -7.73 32.64 -10.78
CA LEU A 311 -6.47 33.39 -10.71
C LEU A 311 -5.27 32.45 -10.62
N SER A 312 -5.33 31.44 -9.75
CA SER A 312 -4.31 30.39 -9.64
C SER A 312 -4.04 29.73 -10.99
N ARG A 313 -5.10 29.31 -11.70
CA ARG A 313 -4.94 28.64 -13.01
C ARG A 313 -4.47 29.58 -14.11
N GLY A 314 -4.97 30.81 -14.13
CA GLY A 314 -4.61 31.83 -15.11
C GLY A 314 -3.14 32.22 -15.02
N TYR A 315 -2.62 32.42 -13.80
CA TYR A 315 -1.21 32.73 -13.60
C TYR A 315 -0.27 31.54 -13.74
N ASP A 316 -0.74 30.31 -13.52
CA ASP A 316 0.01 29.09 -13.88
C ASP A 316 0.26 29.04 -15.40
N VAL A 317 -0.78 29.26 -16.21
CA VAL A 317 -0.64 29.35 -17.67
C VAL A 317 0.22 30.56 -18.06
N SER A 318 0.06 31.70 -17.39
CA SER A 318 0.90 32.89 -17.61
C SER A 318 2.37 32.62 -17.34
N ALA A 319 2.70 31.84 -16.30
CA ALA A 319 4.08 31.50 -15.96
C ALA A 319 4.73 30.57 -17.00
N GLN A 320 3.94 29.75 -17.70
CA GLN A 320 4.45 28.89 -18.78
C GLN A 320 4.70 29.68 -20.08
N VAL A 321 3.92 30.73 -20.32
CA VAL A 321 3.96 31.53 -21.54
C VAL A 321 4.92 32.72 -21.42
N GLU A 322 4.81 33.49 -20.33
CA GLU A 322 5.58 34.70 -20.02
C GLU A 322 6.16 34.59 -18.59
N PRO A 323 7.15 33.71 -18.35
CA PRO A 323 7.68 33.41 -17.02
C PRO A 323 8.26 34.64 -16.31
N GLU A 324 9.04 35.46 -17.03
CA GLU A 324 9.74 36.61 -16.45
C GLU A 324 8.76 37.72 -16.01
N GLU A 325 7.81 38.09 -16.86
CA GLU A 325 6.82 39.13 -16.55
C GLU A 325 5.89 38.69 -15.42
N THR A 326 5.44 37.43 -15.45
CA THR A 326 4.61 36.84 -14.40
C THR A 326 5.33 36.89 -13.05
N PHE A 327 6.62 36.53 -13.03
CA PHE A 327 7.43 36.58 -11.82
C PHE A 327 7.64 38.02 -11.29
N GLN A 328 7.88 39.00 -12.14
CA GLN A 328 8.05 40.41 -11.73
C GLN A 328 6.78 41.00 -11.10
N ASN A 329 5.60 40.58 -11.58
CA ASN A 329 4.30 41.01 -11.05
C ASN A 329 3.85 40.24 -9.80
N LEU A 330 4.47 39.09 -9.51
CA LEU A 330 4.12 38.17 -8.43
C LEU A 330 3.95 38.82 -7.04
N PRO A 331 4.81 39.76 -6.58
CA PRO A 331 4.62 40.39 -5.27
C PRO A 331 3.29 41.13 -5.13
N GLN A 332 2.85 41.83 -6.18
CA GLN A 332 1.58 42.57 -6.15
C GLN A 332 0.38 41.62 -6.10
N LEU A 333 0.49 40.49 -6.82
CA LEU A 333 -0.54 39.43 -6.82
C LEU A 333 -0.61 38.72 -5.48
N PHE A 334 0.55 38.45 -4.87
CA PHE A 334 0.64 37.88 -3.53
C PHE A 334 -0.07 38.79 -2.51
N ASP A 335 0.24 40.08 -2.49
CA ASP A 335 -0.39 41.04 -1.58
C ASP A 335 -1.90 41.19 -1.82
N MET A 336 -2.34 41.09 -3.07
CA MET A 336 -3.77 41.13 -3.42
C MET A 336 -4.53 39.95 -2.81
N VAL A 337 -4.01 38.72 -2.95
CA VAL A 337 -4.65 37.50 -2.45
C VAL A 337 -4.50 37.38 -0.93
N ALA A 338 -3.37 37.82 -0.36
CA ALA A 338 -3.10 37.82 1.07
C ALA A 338 -4.19 38.53 1.89
N GLN A 339 -4.81 39.58 1.36
CA GLN A 339 -5.92 40.29 2.03
C GLN A 339 -7.11 39.39 2.37
N PHE A 340 -7.35 38.32 1.59
CA PHE A 340 -8.46 37.39 1.83
C PHE A 340 -8.18 36.43 3.00
N LEU A 341 -6.94 36.35 3.49
CA LEU A 341 -6.63 35.62 4.73
C LEU A 341 -7.22 36.31 5.97
N GLU A 342 -7.56 37.59 5.89
CA GLU A 342 -8.26 38.31 6.97
C GLU A 342 -9.76 37.97 7.05
N ALA A 343 -10.29 37.26 6.06
CA ALA A 343 -11.71 36.95 5.99
C ALA A 343 -12.16 36.10 7.20
N PRO A 344 -13.37 36.35 7.74
CA PRO A 344 -13.89 35.59 8.88
C PRO A 344 -14.19 34.12 8.50
N SER A 345 -14.54 33.87 7.24
CA SER A 345 -14.85 32.53 6.74
C SER A 345 -13.59 31.70 6.52
N GLU A 346 -13.55 30.50 7.09
CA GLU A 346 -12.44 29.56 6.95
C GLU A 346 -12.26 29.10 5.49
N ASN A 347 -13.34 28.85 4.76
CA ASN A 347 -13.28 28.44 3.35
C ASN A 347 -12.54 29.46 2.48
N ILE A 348 -12.78 30.76 2.71
CA ILE A 348 -12.10 31.84 1.98
C ILE A 348 -10.60 31.84 2.31
N ARG A 349 -10.23 31.65 3.59
CA ARG A 349 -8.82 31.58 3.99
C ARG A 349 -8.11 30.37 3.39
N ILE A 350 -8.77 29.21 3.35
CA ILE A 350 -8.22 27.99 2.74
C ILE A 350 -7.94 28.24 1.25
N SER A 351 -8.96 28.68 0.48
CA SER A 351 -8.79 28.93 -0.96
C SER A 351 -7.78 30.04 -1.25
N ALA A 352 -7.68 31.06 -0.40
CA ALA A 352 -6.65 32.10 -0.53
C ALA A 352 -5.25 31.51 -0.32
N SER A 353 -5.05 30.67 0.69
CA SER A 353 -3.76 30.01 0.90
C SER A 353 -3.40 29.02 -0.20
N GLU A 354 -4.35 28.27 -0.74
CA GLU A 354 -4.12 27.36 -1.87
C GLU A 354 -3.71 28.13 -3.12
N CYS A 355 -4.34 29.27 -3.40
CA CYS A 355 -3.95 30.16 -4.47
C CYS A 355 -2.52 30.71 -4.29
N LEU A 356 -2.16 31.15 -3.08
CA LEU A 356 -0.81 31.62 -2.77
C LEU A 356 0.24 30.50 -2.88
N VAL A 357 -0.09 29.28 -2.44
CA VAL A 357 0.77 28.09 -2.59
C VAL A 357 0.99 27.79 -4.07
N SER A 358 -0.07 27.83 -4.89
CA SER A 358 0.03 27.63 -6.35
C SER A 358 0.90 28.70 -7.01
N PHE A 359 0.77 29.96 -6.60
CA PHE A 359 1.64 31.05 -7.07
C PHE A 359 3.11 30.77 -6.77
N MET A 360 3.44 30.28 -5.57
CA MET A 360 4.83 29.91 -5.26
C MET A 360 5.28 28.74 -6.13
N ALA A 361 4.49 27.68 -6.25
CA ALA A 361 4.88 26.48 -6.98
C ALA A 361 5.07 26.71 -8.49
N ASN A 362 4.24 27.56 -9.11
CA ASN A 362 4.15 27.66 -10.57
C ASN A 362 4.75 28.95 -11.14
N CYS A 363 4.73 30.06 -10.39
CA CYS A 363 5.10 31.39 -10.92
C CYS A 363 6.54 31.82 -10.63
N ILE A 364 7.37 30.94 -10.04
CA ILE A 364 8.79 31.20 -9.78
C ILE A 364 9.62 30.35 -10.76
N PRO A 365 10.22 30.96 -11.80
CA PRO A 365 11.04 30.25 -12.77
C PRO A 365 12.26 29.56 -12.14
N GLN A 366 12.65 28.39 -12.66
CA GLN A 366 13.80 27.63 -12.13
C GLN A 366 15.14 28.37 -12.27
N ASN A 367 15.31 29.15 -13.34
CA ASN A 367 16.50 29.98 -13.56
C ASN A 367 16.71 31.02 -12.44
N VAL A 368 15.64 31.58 -11.87
CA VAL A 368 15.70 32.50 -10.73
C VAL A 368 16.28 31.80 -9.48
N ILE A 369 16.04 30.50 -9.31
CA ILE A 369 16.57 29.74 -8.18
C ILE A 369 18.06 29.38 -8.39
N LEU A 370 18.44 29.04 -9.61
CA LEU A 370 19.82 28.67 -9.96
C LEU A 370 20.74 29.88 -10.06
N GLU A 371 20.38 30.88 -10.87
CA GLU A 371 21.20 32.05 -11.22
C GLU A 371 20.34 33.34 -11.27
N PRO A 372 19.91 33.86 -10.11
CA PRO A 372 19.08 35.06 -10.06
C PRO A 372 19.85 36.31 -10.52
N SER A 373 19.17 37.21 -11.23
CA SER A 373 19.66 38.56 -11.45
C SER A 373 19.43 39.45 -10.21
N ILE A 374 20.08 40.62 -10.17
CA ILE A 374 19.89 41.62 -9.09
C ILE A 374 18.41 42.07 -9.00
N PHE A 375 17.68 42.07 -10.12
CA PHE A 375 16.27 42.40 -10.12
C PHE A 375 15.43 41.27 -9.51
N ASP A 376 15.78 40.02 -9.82
CA ASP A 376 15.07 38.85 -9.30
C ASP A 376 15.24 38.73 -7.79
N GLU A 377 16.46 38.94 -7.27
CA GLU A 377 16.70 38.96 -5.82
C GLU A 377 15.82 39.97 -5.09
N LYS A 378 15.63 41.17 -5.67
CA LYS A 378 14.73 42.19 -5.10
C LYS A 378 13.26 41.77 -5.13
N VAL A 379 12.83 41.00 -6.13
CA VAL A 379 11.47 40.45 -6.20
C VAL A 379 11.28 39.40 -5.10
N LEU A 380 12.24 38.49 -4.92
CA LEU A 380 12.22 37.49 -3.86
C LEU A 380 12.21 38.14 -2.47
N GLU A 381 13.00 39.19 -2.26
CA GLU A 381 12.98 39.97 -1.01
C GLU A 381 11.63 40.64 -0.73
N LYS A 382 10.95 41.16 -1.77
CA LYS A 382 9.60 41.72 -1.61
C LYS A 382 8.62 40.63 -1.20
N LEU A 383 8.64 39.47 -1.86
CA LEU A 383 7.79 38.33 -1.50
C LEU A 383 8.02 37.88 -0.06
N ALA A 384 9.28 37.77 0.38
CA ALA A 384 9.60 37.40 1.74
C ALA A 384 9.11 38.43 2.78
N LYS A 385 9.16 39.74 2.46
CA LYS A 385 8.58 40.78 3.33
C LYS A 385 7.06 40.67 3.42
N SER A 386 6.39 40.41 2.30
CA SER A 386 4.94 40.14 2.29
C SER A 386 4.62 38.90 3.12
N ALA A 387 5.40 37.83 3.01
CA ALA A 387 5.26 36.62 3.80
C ALA A 387 5.48 36.85 5.30
N GLU A 388 6.48 37.66 5.68
CA GLU A 388 6.72 38.07 7.08
C GLU A 388 5.51 38.83 7.64
N SER A 389 4.86 39.67 6.83
CA SER A 389 3.65 40.40 7.23
C SER A 389 2.47 39.49 7.58
N LEU A 390 2.41 38.27 7.00
CA LEU A 390 1.37 37.27 7.29
C LEU A 390 1.46 36.68 8.70
N LEU A 391 2.56 36.91 9.42
CA LEU A 391 2.75 36.47 10.81
C LEU A 391 2.31 37.53 11.84
N THR A 392 1.80 38.68 11.38
CA THR A 392 1.27 39.72 12.26
C THR A 392 -0.07 39.31 12.90
N VAL A 393 -0.47 40.03 13.95
CA VAL A 393 -1.68 39.71 14.74
C VAL A 393 -2.96 39.73 13.90
N GLN A 394 -3.01 40.52 12.82
CA GLN A 394 -4.20 40.61 11.97
C GLN A 394 -4.54 39.29 11.27
N PHE A 395 -3.54 38.44 11.01
CA PHE A 395 -3.70 37.13 10.37
C PHE A 395 -3.72 35.98 11.37
N GLN A 396 -3.85 36.25 12.68
CA GLN A 396 -3.79 35.22 13.71
C GLN A 396 -4.83 34.10 13.52
N ALA A 397 -6.03 34.44 13.03
CA ALA A 397 -7.08 33.47 12.71
C ALA A 397 -6.76 32.59 11.48
N ALA A 398 -5.78 32.99 10.68
CA ALA A 398 -5.33 32.35 9.45
C ALA A 398 -3.98 31.64 9.59
N TRP A 399 -3.37 31.59 10.78
CA TRP A 399 -1.99 31.13 10.93
C TRP A 399 -1.73 29.71 10.38
N LEU A 400 -2.70 28.80 10.47
CA LEU A 400 -2.56 27.48 9.86
C LEU A 400 -2.45 27.55 8.34
N GLN A 401 -3.30 28.36 7.71
CA GLN A 401 -3.24 28.65 6.28
C GLN A 401 -1.96 29.40 5.90
N THR A 402 -1.54 30.37 6.71
CA THR A 402 -0.27 31.09 6.54
C THR A 402 0.92 30.13 6.60
N PHE A 403 0.95 29.20 7.55
CA PHE A 403 2.03 28.21 7.67
C PHE A 403 2.15 27.32 6.43
N ASN A 404 1.04 26.97 5.78
CA ASN A 404 1.06 26.26 4.50
C ASN A 404 1.74 27.09 3.40
N VAL A 405 1.41 28.39 3.31
CA VAL A 405 2.04 29.31 2.35
C VAL A 405 3.53 29.45 2.62
N LEU A 406 3.94 29.68 3.88
CA LEU A 406 5.33 29.81 4.26
C LEU A 406 6.13 28.52 4.00
N GLY A 407 5.52 27.36 4.28
CA GLY A 407 6.09 26.07 3.93
C GLY A 407 6.32 25.93 2.42
N ALA A 408 5.33 26.28 1.59
CA ALA A 408 5.48 26.26 0.14
C ALA A 408 6.55 27.24 -0.37
N MET A 409 6.69 28.41 0.28
CA MET A 409 7.78 29.34 -0.02
C MET A 409 9.16 28.73 0.26
N PHE A 410 9.36 28.06 1.40
CA PHE A 410 10.62 27.37 1.69
C PHE A 410 10.90 26.24 0.67
N ASP A 411 9.89 25.44 0.34
CA ASP A 411 10.03 24.34 -0.62
C ASP A 411 10.36 24.84 -2.03
N THR A 412 9.83 26.01 -2.42
CA THR A 412 10.05 26.61 -3.75
C THR A 412 11.39 27.36 -3.82
N LEU A 413 11.64 28.24 -2.85
CA LEU A 413 12.85 29.08 -2.83
C LEU A 413 14.12 28.26 -2.52
N ARG A 414 13.97 27.11 -1.85
CA ARG A 414 15.07 26.20 -1.51
C ARG A 414 16.22 26.97 -0.86
N TRP A 415 17.44 26.80 -1.34
CA TRP A 415 18.63 27.49 -0.82
C TRP A 415 18.63 29.01 -0.98
N ARG A 416 17.82 29.57 -1.90
CA ARG A 416 17.63 31.01 -2.01
C ARG A 416 16.81 31.59 -0.86
N SER A 417 16.16 30.74 -0.06
CA SER A 417 15.54 31.15 1.20
C SER A 417 16.56 31.77 2.17
N TYR A 418 17.85 31.42 2.08
CA TYR A 418 18.90 32.04 2.89
C TYR A 418 19.58 33.18 2.10
N PRO A 419 19.71 34.41 2.65
CA PRO A 419 19.24 34.86 3.96
C PRO A 419 17.80 35.43 3.97
N ILE A 420 17.11 35.42 2.84
CA ILE A 420 15.88 36.19 2.58
C ILE A 420 14.75 35.88 3.59
N MET A 421 14.56 34.61 3.96
CA MET A 421 13.49 34.11 4.82
C MET A 421 13.92 33.89 6.29
N MET A 422 15.07 34.42 6.71
CA MET A 422 15.58 34.26 8.07
C MET A 422 14.64 34.87 9.12
N ASN A 423 14.10 36.08 8.88
CA ASN A 423 13.19 36.74 9.81
C ASN A 423 11.87 35.99 10.01
N VAL A 424 11.36 35.37 8.94
CA VAL A 424 10.16 34.51 8.99
C VAL A 424 10.43 33.33 9.93
N THR A 425 11.56 32.65 9.76
CA THR A 425 11.97 31.51 10.60
C THR A 425 12.17 31.93 12.06
N LYS A 426 12.74 33.12 12.28
CA LYS A 426 12.89 33.71 13.62
C LYS A 426 11.54 33.85 14.30
N THR A 427 10.59 34.50 13.64
CA THR A 427 9.25 34.79 14.17
C THR A 427 8.48 33.50 14.46
N ILE A 428 8.53 32.49 13.58
CA ILE A 428 7.86 31.21 13.80
C ILE A 428 8.44 30.48 15.03
N GLY A 429 9.76 30.47 15.20
CA GLY A 429 10.38 29.86 16.39
C GLY A 429 9.96 30.57 17.68
N GLU A 430 9.85 31.89 17.68
CA GLU A 430 9.34 32.67 18.82
C GLU A 430 7.86 32.36 19.12
N ILE A 431 7.01 32.26 18.09
CA ILE A 431 5.60 31.83 18.22
C ILE A 431 5.51 30.43 18.83
N ARG A 432 6.35 29.51 18.35
CA ARG A 432 6.39 28.11 18.79
C ARG A 432 6.87 27.95 20.24
N GLU A 433 7.79 28.79 20.69
CA GLU A 433 8.26 28.81 22.08
C GLU A 433 7.22 29.31 23.07
N ASN A 434 6.20 30.04 22.61
CA ASN A 434 5.12 30.50 23.46
C ASN A 434 4.35 29.31 24.06
N GLY A 435 4.29 29.25 25.40
CA GLY A 435 3.58 28.20 26.12
C GLY A 435 2.08 28.12 25.82
N SER A 436 1.48 29.23 25.39
CA SER A 436 0.04 29.32 25.07
C SER A 436 -0.29 28.87 23.65
N PHE A 437 0.71 28.67 22.79
CA PHE A 437 0.52 28.30 21.40
C PHE A 437 0.20 26.79 21.29
N ARG A 438 -0.94 26.47 20.66
CA ARG A 438 -1.47 25.10 20.59
C ARG A 438 -0.96 24.32 19.37
N ASN A 439 -0.72 24.99 18.24
CA ASN A 439 -0.38 24.39 16.95
C ASN A 439 1.13 24.22 16.75
N LYS A 440 1.80 23.64 17.75
CA LYS A 440 3.26 23.48 17.73
C LYS A 440 3.74 22.54 16.64
N LYS A 441 2.93 21.54 16.26
CA LYS A 441 3.29 20.58 15.20
C LYS A 441 3.42 21.26 13.85
N GLU A 442 2.48 22.15 13.54
CA GLU A 442 2.43 22.90 12.29
C GLU A 442 3.57 23.92 12.21
N ALA A 443 3.92 24.55 13.34
CA ALA A 443 5.13 25.38 13.41
C ALA A 443 6.42 24.55 13.27
N ASP A 444 6.49 23.37 13.91
CA ASP A 444 7.63 22.45 13.81
C ASP A 444 7.82 21.98 12.36
N GLU A 445 6.74 21.77 11.59
CA GLU A 445 6.79 21.44 10.16
C GLU A 445 7.37 22.58 9.32
N VAL A 446 6.93 23.83 9.52
CA VAL A 446 7.48 24.97 8.77
C VAL A 446 8.95 25.21 9.13
N ILE A 447 9.33 25.06 10.40
CA ILE A 447 10.74 25.11 10.83
C ILE A 447 11.53 23.97 10.17
N GLY A 448 10.94 22.78 10.04
CA GLY A 448 11.53 21.67 9.29
C GLY A 448 11.77 22.04 7.83
N LYS A 449 10.78 22.57 7.12
CA LYS A 449 10.95 23.05 5.74
C LYS A 449 12.01 24.14 5.63
N ALA A 450 12.09 25.05 6.61
CA ALA A 450 13.15 26.05 6.70
C ALA A 450 14.55 25.42 6.85
N ILE A 451 14.70 24.35 7.67
CA ILE A 451 15.96 23.59 7.81
C ILE A 451 16.34 22.93 6.48
N ARG A 452 15.38 22.31 5.78
CA ARG A 452 15.64 21.69 4.47
C ARG A 452 16.06 22.70 3.41
N ALA A 453 15.42 23.87 3.40
CA ALA A 453 15.65 24.91 2.41
C ALA A 453 16.96 25.67 2.65
N MET A 454 17.19 26.17 3.87
CA MET A 454 18.33 27.04 4.21
C MET A 454 19.53 26.30 4.80
N GLY A 455 19.33 25.07 5.25
CA GLY A 455 20.30 24.30 6.02
C GLY A 455 20.17 24.52 7.54
N PRO A 456 20.58 23.52 8.35
CA PRO A 456 20.53 23.58 9.80
C PRO A 456 21.40 24.69 10.41
N GLU A 457 22.54 25.03 9.80
CA GLU A 457 23.43 26.10 10.27
C GLU A 457 22.72 27.45 10.34
N ALA A 458 22.03 27.83 9.26
CA ALA A 458 21.29 29.07 9.18
C ALA A 458 20.19 29.14 10.24
N VAL A 459 19.42 28.07 10.43
CA VAL A 459 18.34 28.02 11.42
C VAL A 459 18.87 28.05 12.85
N LEU A 460 19.95 27.33 13.14
CA LEU A 460 20.56 27.29 14.48
C LEU A 460 21.30 28.58 14.85
N SER A 461 21.72 29.38 13.86
CA SER A 461 22.26 30.73 14.12
C SER A 461 21.22 31.68 14.74
N ILE A 462 19.95 31.50 14.37
CA ILE A 462 18.82 32.29 14.87
C ILE A 462 18.24 31.66 16.14
N HIS A 463 18.08 30.33 16.14
CA HIS A 463 17.50 29.54 17.23
C HIS A 463 18.53 28.55 17.80
N PRO A 464 19.52 29.03 18.59
CA PRO A 464 20.58 28.18 19.11
C PRO A 464 20.02 27.14 20.10
N LEU A 465 20.57 25.92 20.07
CA LEU A 465 20.10 24.81 20.93
C LEU A 465 20.18 25.12 22.43
N ASN A 466 21.16 25.94 22.84
CA ASN A 466 21.35 26.38 24.22
C ASN A 466 21.49 25.23 25.25
N LEU A 467 22.10 24.12 24.82
CA LEU A 467 22.29 22.91 25.65
C LEU A 467 23.69 22.85 26.30
N ALA A 468 24.74 23.24 25.59
CA ALA A 468 26.12 23.20 26.10
C ALA A 468 26.33 24.19 27.25
N LYS A 469 25.96 25.46 27.05
CA LYS A 469 26.07 26.56 28.01
C LYS A 469 24.71 27.28 28.15
N PRO A 470 23.82 26.81 29.03
CA PRO A 470 22.49 27.41 29.18
C PRO A 470 22.57 28.89 29.56
N ALA A 471 22.09 29.78 28.69
CA ALA A 471 21.94 31.19 29.00
C ALA A 471 20.77 31.42 29.97
N LYS A 472 20.95 32.31 30.97
CA LYS A 472 19.88 32.62 31.95
C LYS A 472 18.66 33.20 31.22
N GLY A 473 17.50 32.57 31.38
CA GLY A 473 16.24 33.01 30.79
C GLY A 473 15.91 32.41 29.42
N GLN A 474 16.82 31.62 28.82
CA GLN A 474 16.52 30.85 27.60
C GLN A 474 16.49 29.35 27.93
N PRO A 475 15.38 28.63 27.67
CA PRO A 475 15.34 27.18 27.84
C PRO A 475 16.19 26.48 26.76
N GLY A 476 16.60 25.24 27.03
CA GLY A 476 17.26 24.39 26.04
C GLY A 476 16.26 23.88 24.98
N ARG A 477 16.65 23.90 23.70
CA ARG A 477 15.80 23.54 22.55
C ARG A 477 16.00 22.10 22.09
N ALA A 478 15.99 21.13 23.01
CA ALA A 478 16.13 19.70 22.66
C ALA A 478 15.01 19.19 21.72
N TRP A 479 13.86 19.87 21.68
CA TRP A 479 12.76 19.58 20.76
C TRP A 479 13.13 19.77 19.28
N MET A 480 14.23 20.47 18.95
CA MET A 480 14.68 20.66 17.57
C MET A 480 15.37 19.42 16.99
N PHE A 481 15.90 18.49 17.80
CA PHE A 481 16.62 17.34 17.26
C PHE A 481 15.77 16.41 16.38
N PRO A 482 14.52 16.04 16.75
CA PRO A 482 13.65 15.30 15.84
C PRO A 482 13.41 16.02 14.51
N ILE A 483 13.27 17.35 14.54
CA ILE A 483 13.05 18.15 13.33
C ILE A 483 14.32 18.17 12.46
N LEU A 484 15.49 18.40 13.08
CA LEU A 484 16.78 18.34 12.39
C LEU A 484 17.00 16.95 11.77
N ARG A 485 16.66 15.87 12.46
CA ARG A 485 16.78 14.51 11.94
C ARG A 485 15.94 14.30 10.68
N ASP A 486 14.70 14.80 10.66
CA ASP A 486 13.74 14.49 9.60
C ASP A 486 13.83 15.45 8.39
N TYR A 487 14.42 16.63 8.57
CA TYR A 487 14.46 17.67 7.53
C TYR A 487 15.86 18.11 7.07
N THR A 488 16.94 17.69 7.73
CA THR A 488 18.29 18.00 7.26
C THR A 488 18.63 17.18 6.01
N SER A 489 19.02 17.86 4.93
CA SER A 489 19.53 17.30 3.68
C SER A 489 20.31 18.38 2.94
N ASN A 490 21.24 18.01 2.05
CA ASN A 490 21.96 18.92 1.16
C ASN A 490 22.59 20.15 1.87
N THR A 491 23.37 19.88 2.92
CA THR A 491 24.00 20.89 3.78
C THR A 491 25.52 20.66 3.88
N ASN A 492 26.23 21.58 4.55
CA ASN A 492 27.64 21.40 4.91
C ASN A 492 27.78 20.37 6.05
N LEU A 493 28.51 19.30 5.81
CA LEU A 493 28.88 18.29 6.81
C LEU A 493 29.86 18.87 7.84
N ALA A 494 30.67 19.86 7.47
CA ALA A 494 31.57 20.54 8.40
C ALA A 494 30.84 21.13 9.61
N HIS A 495 29.61 21.62 9.42
CA HIS A 495 28.77 22.14 10.51
C HIS A 495 28.47 21.07 11.57
N PHE A 496 28.21 19.82 11.15
CA PHE A 496 28.03 18.72 12.10
C PHE A 496 29.30 18.49 12.93
N LYS A 497 30.47 18.54 12.29
CA LYS A 497 31.77 18.35 12.94
C LYS A 497 32.12 19.49 13.90
N SER A 498 31.81 20.74 13.58
CA SER A 498 32.14 21.90 14.42
C SER A 498 31.17 22.14 15.57
N GLU A 499 29.88 21.85 15.38
CA GLU A 499 28.83 22.16 16.36
C GLU A 499 28.28 20.91 17.06
N MET A 500 27.89 19.89 16.30
CA MET A 500 27.19 18.71 16.84
C MET A 500 28.13 17.73 17.54
N VAL A 501 29.32 17.48 16.99
CA VAL A 501 30.30 16.58 17.61
C VAL A 501 30.73 17.10 18.99
N PRO A 502 31.19 18.36 19.16
CA PRO A 502 31.56 18.88 20.48
C PRO A 502 30.39 18.92 21.46
N LEU A 503 29.17 19.21 20.97
CA LEU A 503 27.98 19.15 21.80
C LEU A 503 27.74 17.73 22.33
N SER A 504 27.89 16.71 21.47
CA SER A 504 27.75 15.31 21.85
C SER A 504 28.82 14.91 22.88
N GLU A 505 30.06 15.38 22.72
CA GLU A 505 31.15 15.10 23.65
C GLU A 505 30.87 15.72 25.01
N ILE A 506 30.42 16.97 25.08
CA ILE A 506 30.05 17.63 26.35
C ILE A 506 28.94 16.86 27.07
N MET A 507 27.91 16.42 26.34
CA MET A 507 26.81 15.65 26.94
C MET A 507 27.27 14.26 27.38
N PHE A 508 28.10 13.58 26.58
CA PHE A 508 28.65 12.28 26.92
C PHE A 508 29.62 12.33 28.10
N GLN A 509 30.44 13.38 28.22
CA GLN A 509 31.30 13.59 29.39
C GLN A 509 30.47 13.71 30.68
N ARG A 510 29.34 14.43 30.65
CA ARG A 510 28.43 14.48 31.81
C ARG A 510 27.87 13.11 32.19
N VAL A 511 27.67 12.22 31.21
CA VAL A 511 27.26 10.82 31.46
C VAL A 511 28.41 10.03 32.08
N LEU A 512 29.65 10.19 31.58
CA LEU A 512 30.84 9.51 32.10
C LEU A 512 31.17 9.95 33.53
N ASP A 513 31.07 11.25 33.83
CA ASP A 513 31.35 11.84 35.15
C ASP A 513 30.43 11.29 36.25
N HIS A 514 29.23 10.79 35.89
CA HIS A 514 28.31 10.13 36.82
C HIS A 514 28.79 8.72 37.23
N GLY A 515 29.67 8.11 36.45
CA GLY A 515 30.28 6.82 36.73
C GLY A 515 29.27 5.67 36.86
N GLN A 516 29.51 4.78 37.84
CA GLN A 516 28.70 3.57 38.07
C GLN A 516 27.52 3.80 39.05
N ALA A 517 27.25 5.04 39.45
CA ALA A 517 26.11 5.34 40.31
C ALA A 517 24.77 5.06 39.59
N GLU A 518 23.69 4.84 40.35
CA GLU A 518 22.36 4.67 39.75
C GLU A 518 22.04 5.87 38.85
N LYS A 519 21.76 5.61 37.57
CA LYS A 519 21.50 6.66 36.58
C LYS A 519 20.31 7.51 37.02
N THR A 520 20.56 8.79 37.30
CA THR A 520 19.50 9.76 37.59
C THR A 520 18.70 10.07 36.31
N MET A 521 17.55 10.72 36.46
CA MET A 521 16.72 11.14 35.32
C MET A 521 17.52 12.06 34.38
N GLU A 522 18.36 12.95 34.92
CA GLU A 522 19.19 13.89 34.16
C GLU A 522 20.24 13.17 33.30
N ILE A 523 20.91 12.14 33.82
CA ILE A 523 21.91 11.38 33.07
C ILE A 523 21.28 10.64 31.89
N LYS A 524 20.08 10.08 32.08
CA LYS A 524 19.36 9.41 30.98
C LYS A 524 18.86 10.40 29.93
N ILE A 525 18.54 11.64 30.33
CA ILE A 525 18.26 12.72 29.38
C ILE A 525 19.52 13.04 28.56
N TYR A 526 20.70 13.13 29.18
CA TYR A 526 21.95 13.36 28.44
C TYR A 526 22.29 12.20 27.49
N GLU A 527 22.09 10.94 27.90
CA GLU A 527 22.25 9.78 27.01
C GLU A 527 21.31 9.86 25.80
N THR A 528 20.05 10.21 26.04
CA THR A 528 19.05 10.40 24.98
C THR A 528 19.45 11.54 24.05
N VAL A 529 19.97 12.65 24.58
CA VAL A 529 20.45 13.78 23.77
C VAL A 529 21.65 13.37 22.92
N VAL A 530 22.59 12.58 23.44
CA VAL A 530 23.71 12.04 22.64
C VAL A 530 23.20 11.21 21.46
N GLN A 531 22.27 10.27 21.72
CA GLN A 531 21.65 9.48 20.65
C GLN A 531 20.93 10.38 19.63
N GLN A 532 20.17 11.38 20.10
CA GLN A 532 19.46 12.30 19.23
C GLN A 532 20.38 13.14 18.35
N ILE A 533 21.52 13.62 18.88
CA ILE A 533 22.52 14.34 18.09
C ILE A 533 23.03 13.45 16.95
N TRP A 534 23.48 12.23 17.26
CA TRP A 534 23.99 11.30 16.25
C TRP A 534 22.90 10.82 15.28
N SER A 535 21.64 10.77 15.70
CA SER A 535 20.53 10.46 14.80
C SER A 535 20.32 11.52 13.71
N THR A 536 20.84 12.75 13.88
CA THR A 536 20.80 13.79 12.83
C THR A 536 21.87 13.61 11.75
N LEU A 537 22.94 12.84 12.03
CA LEU A 537 24.06 12.66 11.11
C LEU A 537 23.65 12.15 9.71
N PRO A 538 22.73 11.17 9.56
CA PRO A 538 22.31 10.73 8.24
C PRO A 538 21.80 11.85 7.32
N GLY A 539 21.10 12.85 7.86
CA GLY A 539 20.66 14.00 7.08
C GLY A 539 21.80 14.90 6.62
N TYR A 540 22.86 15.05 7.43
CA TYR A 540 24.09 15.74 7.01
C TYR A 540 24.90 14.96 5.97
N CYS A 541 24.67 13.64 5.87
CA CYS A 541 25.29 12.79 4.87
C CYS A 541 24.45 12.65 3.58
N ASP A 542 23.27 13.26 3.50
CA ASP A 542 22.47 13.29 2.28
C ASP A 542 22.95 14.44 1.38
N LEU A 543 23.69 14.11 0.31
CA LEU A 543 24.27 15.05 -0.66
C LEU A 543 24.99 16.27 -0.03
N PRO A 544 26.00 16.07 0.84
CA PRO A 544 26.70 17.20 1.45
C PRO A 544 27.49 18.00 0.43
N LEU A 545 27.49 19.32 0.59
CA LEU A 545 28.09 20.27 -0.36
C LEU A 545 29.63 20.35 -0.26
N ASP A 546 30.18 19.97 0.89
CA ASP A 546 31.59 20.12 1.29
C ASP A 546 32.26 18.77 1.59
N LEU A 547 31.75 17.68 1.03
CA LEU A 547 32.13 16.30 1.35
C LEU A 547 33.64 16.07 1.38
N THR A 548 34.36 16.51 0.34
CA THR A 548 35.80 16.27 0.18
C THR A 548 36.66 17.01 1.20
N GLU A 549 36.11 18.06 1.83
CA GLU A 549 36.80 18.84 2.86
C GLU A 549 36.39 18.38 4.27
N ALA A 550 35.11 18.09 4.47
CA ALA A 550 34.55 17.74 5.77
C ALA A 550 34.80 16.28 6.19
N PHE A 551 34.75 15.33 5.24
CA PHE A 551 34.99 13.91 5.50
C PHE A 551 36.49 13.58 5.48
N ASP A 552 37.23 14.11 6.44
CA ASP A 552 38.66 13.85 6.59
C ASP A 552 38.97 12.58 7.41
N GLN A 553 40.26 12.23 7.46
CA GLN A 553 40.76 11.08 8.23
C GLN A 553 40.34 11.16 9.71
N GLY A 554 40.37 12.35 10.32
CA GLY A 554 39.97 12.55 11.70
C GLY A 554 38.48 12.23 11.93
N PHE A 555 37.60 12.65 11.02
CA PHE A 555 36.18 12.33 11.11
C PHE A 555 35.92 10.84 10.89
N ALA A 556 36.59 10.20 9.92
CA ALA A 556 36.50 8.77 9.69
C ALA A 556 36.93 7.95 10.94
N GLU A 557 37.98 8.37 11.64
CA GLU A 557 38.44 7.76 12.89
C GLU A 557 37.44 7.92 14.03
N ILE A 558 36.76 9.06 14.14
CA ILE A 558 35.68 9.27 15.11
C ILE A 558 34.55 8.26 14.84
N LEU A 559 34.09 8.16 13.59
CA LEU A 559 33.01 7.22 13.21
C LEU A 559 33.43 5.76 13.47
N ALA A 560 34.66 5.39 13.12
CA ALA A 560 35.19 4.05 13.40
C ALA A 560 35.20 3.74 14.91
N ASN A 561 35.66 4.68 15.74
CA ASN A 561 35.65 4.53 17.19
C ASN A 561 34.24 4.37 17.75
N LEU A 562 33.26 5.10 17.22
CA LEU A 562 31.85 4.98 17.63
C LEU A 562 31.28 3.61 17.25
N LEU A 563 31.57 3.12 16.04
CA LEU A 563 31.16 1.78 15.60
C LEU A 563 31.70 0.68 16.51
N TYR A 564 32.94 0.80 17.00
CA TYR A 564 33.49 -0.16 17.96
C TYR A 564 32.88 -0.02 19.35
N LYS A 565 32.86 1.20 19.91
CA LYS A 565 32.61 1.43 21.35
C LYS A 565 31.12 1.57 21.69
N GLN A 566 30.29 2.10 20.80
CA GLN A 566 28.89 2.46 21.09
C GLN A 566 27.91 1.68 20.22
N VAL A 567 27.41 0.56 20.74
CA VAL A 567 26.50 -0.35 20.02
C VAL A 567 25.21 0.35 19.59
N GLU A 568 24.67 1.23 20.44
CA GLU A 568 23.41 1.95 20.20
C GLU A 568 23.51 2.91 18.99
N LEU A 569 24.68 3.49 18.73
CA LEU A 569 24.89 4.43 17.62
C LEU A 569 25.24 3.74 16.30
N ARG A 570 25.52 2.43 16.29
CA ARG A 570 25.93 1.70 15.08
C ARG A 570 24.93 1.89 13.94
N LEU A 571 23.64 1.90 14.25
CA LEU A 571 22.59 2.03 13.25
C LEU A 571 22.61 3.41 12.58
N ASP A 572 22.70 4.49 13.36
CA ASP A 572 22.72 5.85 12.85
C ASP A 572 24.00 6.12 12.03
N VAL A 573 25.16 5.65 12.52
CA VAL A 573 26.44 5.78 11.78
C VAL A 573 26.41 4.96 10.48
N CYS A 574 25.92 3.72 10.51
CA CYS A 574 25.79 2.89 9.30
C CYS A 574 24.83 3.52 8.28
N ARG A 575 23.70 4.08 8.75
CA ARG A 575 22.74 4.79 7.90
C ARG A 575 23.37 6.04 7.29
N ALA A 576 24.15 6.80 8.05
CA ALA A 576 24.84 7.99 7.56
C ALA A 576 25.86 7.66 6.47
N LEU A 577 26.76 6.70 6.72
CA LEU A 577 27.76 6.26 5.73
C LEU A 577 27.12 5.69 4.46
N LYS A 578 26.02 4.93 4.62
CA LYS A 578 25.24 4.42 3.50
C LYS A 578 24.63 5.55 2.68
N THR A 579 23.94 6.49 3.34
CA THR A 579 23.30 7.66 2.70
C THR A 579 24.33 8.51 1.96
N LEU A 580 25.53 8.69 2.54
CA LEU A 580 26.64 9.44 1.94
C LEU A 580 27.04 8.90 0.55
N ILE A 581 27.07 7.58 0.40
CA ILE A 581 27.47 6.94 -0.85
C ILE A 581 26.27 6.81 -1.80
N GLU A 582 25.13 6.27 -1.31
CA GLU A 582 23.96 5.99 -2.16
C GLU A 582 23.36 7.27 -2.78
N SER A 583 23.33 8.38 -2.04
CA SER A 583 22.84 9.65 -2.57
C SER A 583 23.70 10.17 -3.73
N ASN A 584 25.03 10.11 -3.61
CA ASN A 584 25.94 10.47 -4.70
C ASN A 584 25.87 9.46 -5.87
N GLN A 585 25.70 8.16 -5.60
CA GLN A 585 25.51 7.16 -6.65
C GLN A 585 24.23 7.37 -7.45
N ALA A 586 23.14 7.74 -6.78
CA ALA A 586 21.87 8.04 -7.44
C ALA A 586 22.04 9.15 -8.48
N ILE A 587 22.77 10.22 -8.16
CA ILE A 587 23.07 11.31 -9.10
C ILE A 587 24.07 10.86 -10.19
N ALA A 588 25.13 10.15 -9.82
CA ALA A 588 26.15 9.70 -10.77
C ALA A 588 25.60 8.79 -11.88
N ASN A 589 24.56 8.02 -11.57
CA ASN A 589 23.93 7.02 -12.44
C ASN A 589 22.74 7.56 -13.27
N ILE A 590 22.37 8.84 -13.15
CA ILE A 590 21.33 9.43 -14.01
C ILE A 590 21.79 9.33 -15.47
N GLU A 591 20.94 8.71 -16.32
CA GLU A 591 21.21 8.49 -17.74
C GLU A 591 20.87 9.71 -18.61
N ASP A 592 20.05 10.63 -18.10
CA ASP A 592 19.60 11.83 -18.81
C ASP A 592 20.75 12.77 -19.19
N GLN A 593 20.67 13.35 -20.39
CA GLN A 593 21.65 14.33 -20.89
C GLN A 593 21.44 15.74 -20.34
N GLU A 594 20.22 16.05 -19.86
CA GLU A 594 19.88 17.35 -19.27
C GLU A 594 19.94 17.26 -17.73
N GLU A 595 20.88 17.98 -17.12
CA GLU A 595 21.02 18.03 -15.66
C GLU A 595 20.00 19.00 -15.05
N ASP A 596 18.98 18.48 -14.38
CA ASP A 596 18.11 19.29 -13.52
C ASP A 596 18.76 19.48 -12.14
N LEU A 597 19.54 20.55 -11.99
CA LEU A 597 20.23 20.90 -10.75
C LEU A 597 19.27 21.27 -9.60
N VAL A 598 18.01 21.60 -9.90
CA VAL A 598 16.99 21.86 -8.88
C VAL A 598 16.53 20.56 -8.25
N LEU A 599 16.29 19.53 -9.07
CA LEU A 599 15.99 18.18 -8.60
C LEU A 599 17.21 17.50 -7.96
N GLN A 600 18.41 17.72 -8.49
CA GLN A 600 19.67 17.18 -7.97
C GLN A 600 20.22 17.93 -6.75
N SER A 601 19.49 18.92 -6.22
CA SER A 601 19.88 19.70 -5.03
C SER A 601 21.29 20.29 -5.14
N ARG A 602 21.62 20.94 -6.26
CA ARG A 602 22.91 21.61 -6.55
C ARG A 602 24.15 20.70 -6.66
N VAL A 603 24.02 19.38 -6.57
CA VAL A 603 25.14 18.47 -6.77
C VAL A 603 25.12 17.98 -8.21
N SER A 604 26.09 18.42 -9.02
CA SER A 604 26.20 17.97 -10.40
C SER A 604 26.65 16.50 -10.49
N ARG A 605 26.47 15.88 -11.65
CA ARG A 605 26.99 14.53 -11.90
C ARG A 605 28.52 14.46 -11.76
N ALA A 606 29.21 15.53 -12.14
CA ALA A 606 30.66 15.63 -12.00
C ALA A 606 31.09 15.67 -10.54
N ASP A 607 30.39 16.46 -9.71
CA ASP A 607 30.66 16.54 -8.27
C ASP A 607 30.37 15.21 -7.57
N ALA A 608 29.25 14.56 -7.91
CA ALA A 608 28.89 13.26 -7.37
C ALA A 608 29.96 12.18 -7.69
N LYS A 609 30.49 12.15 -8.91
CA LYS A 609 31.59 11.24 -9.28
C LYS A 609 32.87 11.55 -8.51
N LYS A 610 33.25 12.83 -8.40
CA LYS A 610 34.42 13.26 -7.62
C LYS A 610 34.29 12.89 -6.14
N ASN A 611 33.08 13.02 -5.58
CA ASN A 611 32.78 12.60 -4.21
C ASN A 611 32.96 11.09 -4.01
N LEU A 612 32.45 10.27 -4.94
CA LEU A 612 32.60 8.81 -4.87
C LEU A 612 34.07 8.38 -5.02
N GLU A 613 34.82 9.01 -5.93
CA GLU A 613 36.26 8.79 -6.06
C GLU A 613 37.02 9.16 -4.78
N TYR A 614 36.68 10.28 -4.15
CA TYR A 614 37.26 10.67 -2.87
C TYR A 614 36.98 9.64 -1.76
N LEU A 615 35.72 9.20 -1.62
CA LEU A 615 35.31 8.21 -0.61
C LEU A 615 35.96 6.83 -0.83
N SER A 616 36.26 6.48 -2.09
CA SER A 616 36.92 5.21 -2.43
C SER A 616 38.26 5.04 -1.70
N ASN A 617 39.00 6.14 -1.45
CA ASN A 617 40.27 6.11 -0.70
C ASN A 617 40.13 5.69 0.78
N PHE A 618 38.93 5.79 1.35
CA PHE A 618 38.64 5.36 2.73
C PHE A 618 38.01 3.96 2.77
N ALA A 619 37.71 3.36 1.63
CA ALA A 619 36.89 2.16 1.53
C ALA A 619 37.51 0.96 2.25
N GLY A 620 38.78 0.60 2.00
CA GLY A 620 39.36 -0.58 2.65
C GLY A 620 39.52 -0.44 4.16
N ASN A 621 39.89 0.75 4.66
CA ASN A 621 39.95 1.01 6.10
C ASN A 621 38.56 0.89 6.74
N MET A 622 37.53 1.48 6.12
CA MET A 622 36.16 1.41 6.64
C MET A 622 35.58 0.00 6.54
N LEU A 623 35.85 -0.74 5.46
CA LEU A 623 35.45 -2.14 5.30
C LEU A 623 36.09 -3.01 6.40
N ALA A 624 37.37 -2.82 6.70
CA ALA A 624 38.03 -3.54 7.78
C ALA A 624 37.35 -3.28 9.14
N VAL A 625 36.98 -2.03 9.42
CA VAL A 625 36.22 -1.66 10.63
C VAL A 625 34.85 -2.36 10.63
N LEU A 626 34.09 -2.25 9.53
CA LEU A 626 32.76 -2.82 9.42
C LEU A 626 32.77 -4.35 9.51
N PHE A 627 33.78 -5.04 8.98
CA PHE A 627 33.92 -6.50 9.09
C PHE A 627 34.16 -6.95 10.53
N ASN A 628 35.02 -6.23 11.26
CA ASN A 628 35.25 -6.51 12.68
C ASN A 628 33.98 -6.25 13.50
N VAL A 629 33.31 -5.12 13.26
CA VAL A 629 32.06 -4.76 13.93
C VAL A 629 30.95 -5.77 13.60
N TYR A 630 30.84 -6.22 12.35
CA TYR A 630 29.88 -7.25 11.92
C TYR A 630 30.07 -8.55 12.71
N THR A 631 31.32 -8.98 12.86
CA THR A 631 31.68 -10.21 13.60
C THR A 631 31.32 -10.10 15.09
N GLN A 632 31.45 -8.91 15.68
CA GLN A 632 31.13 -8.63 17.09
C GLN A 632 29.65 -8.30 17.35
N THR A 633 28.83 -8.14 16.30
CA THR A 633 27.42 -7.73 16.43
C THR A 633 26.50 -8.95 16.52
N LEU A 634 25.39 -8.85 17.24
CA LEU A 634 24.36 -9.90 17.32
C LEU A 634 23.61 -10.07 15.98
N PRO A 635 23.14 -11.28 15.63
CA PRO A 635 22.45 -11.54 14.36
C PRO A 635 21.29 -10.57 14.03
N GLN A 636 20.48 -10.17 15.02
CA GLN A 636 19.34 -9.29 14.78
C GLN A 636 19.71 -7.88 14.29
N SER A 637 20.90 -7.38 14.65
CA SER A 637 21.34 -6.00 14.34
C SER A 637 22.39 -5.95 13.23
N ARG A 638 22.65 -7.07 12.54
CA ARG A 638 23.67 -7.17 11.48
C ARG A 638 23.22 -6.66 10.12
N GLY A 639 21.92 -6.69 9.84
CA GLY A 639 21.36 -6.30 8.54
C GLY A 639 21.85 -4.92 8.05
N PRO A 640 21.70 -3.85 8.86
CA PRO A 640 22.17 -2.51 8.47
C PRO A 640 23.68 -2.44 8.20
N ILE A 641 24.50 -3.13 9.00
CA ILE A 641 25.96 -3.16 8.82
C ILE A 641 26.33 -3.84 7.49
N LEU A 642 25.66 -4.96 7.16
CA LEU A 642 25.89 -5.67 5.91
C LEU A 642 25.50 -4.82 4.69
N GLN A 643 24.45 -4.01 4.81
CA GLN A 643 24.08 -3.05 3.75
C GLN A 643 25.13 -1.97 3.58
N THR A 644 25.66 -1.39 4.67
CA THR A 644 26.76 -0.42 4.60
C THR A 644 28.01 -1.03 3.98
N ILE A 645 28.35 -2.28 4.34
CA ILE A 645 29.42 -3.05 3.70
C ILE A 645 29.19 -3.15 2.19
N ASN A 646 28.00 -3.60 1.76
CA ASN A 646 27.64 -3.71 0.35
C ASN A 646 27.79 -2.37 -0.39
N THR A 647 27.45 -1.27 0.28
CA THR A 647 27.56 0.09 -0.27
C THR A 647 29.03 0.50 -0.46
N PHE A 648 29.90 0.26 0.53
CA PHE A 648 31.33 0.51 0.37
C PHE A 648 31.98 -0.38 -0.71
N LEU A 649 31.58 -1.65 -0.82
CA LEU A 649 32.09 -2.56 -1.85
C LEU A 649 31.80 -2.03 -3.26
N SER A 650 30.66 -1.37 -3.48
CA SER A 650 30.30 -0.80 -4.78
C SER A 650 31.17 0.38 -5.24
N ILE A 651 31.93 1.01 -4.33
CA ILE A 651 32.87 2.12 -4.65
C ILE A 651 34.34 1.72 -4.46
N THR A 652 34.62 0.49 -4.02
CA THR A 652 35.97 0.04 -3.71
C THR A 652 36.76 -0.22 -5.01
N PRO A 653 37.98 0.29 -5.17
CA PRO A 653 38.79 0.00 -6.35
C PRO A 653 39.12 -1.50 -6.48
N ASN A 654 39.16 -2.01 -7.72
CA ASN A 654 39.35 -3.46 -7.98
C ASN A 654 40.58 -4.07 -7.28
N ALA A 655 41.71 -3.34 -7.22
CA ALA A 655 42.92 -3.84 -6.57
C ALA A 655 42.73 -4.04 -5.04
N GLU A 656 42.09 -3.08 -4.38
CA GLU A 656 41.81 -3.14 -2.95
C GLU A 656 40.70 -4.14 -2.62
N LEU A 657 39.72 -4.28 -3.51
CA LEU A 657 38.68 -5.30 -3.41
C LEU A 657 39.27 -6.73 -3.44
N MET A 658 40.23 -6.97 -4.33
CA MET A 658 40.96 -8.24 -4.41
C MET A 658 41.75 -8.54 -3.14
N GLU A 659 42.52 -7.56 -2.65
CA GLU A 659 43.28 -7.73 -1.41
C GLU A 659 42.34 -8.00 -0.21
N THR A 660 41.22 -7.29 -0.15
CA THR A 660 40.20 -7.49 0.87
C THR A 660 39.60 -8.90 0.79
N PHE A 661 39.33 -9.39 -0.43
CA PHE A 661 38.80 -10.73 -0.66
C PHE A 661 39.79 -11.82 -0.26
N ASP A 662 41.06 -11.66 -0.60
CA ASP A 662 42.11 -12.61 -0.24
C ASP A 662 42.30 -12.69 1.28
N ARG A 663 42.25 -11.55 1.98
CA ARG A 663 42.28 -11.50 3.46
C ARG A 663 41.10 -12.25 4.07
N VAL A 664 39.87 -11.97 3.62
CA VAL A 664 38.64 -12.63 4.13
C VAL A 664 38.67 -14.14 3.83
N SER A 665 39.09 -14.53 2.62
CA SER A 665 39.18 -15.93 2.20
C SER A 665 40.24 -16.69 3.00
N THR A 666 41.39 -16.07 3.27
CA THR A 666 42.45 -16.67 4.09
C THR A 666 42.01 -16.85 5.55
N MET A 667 41.32 -15.85 6.11
CA MET A 667 40.73 -15.96 7.45
C MET A 667 39.68 -17.07 7.51
N LEU A 668 38.82 -17.18 6.48
CA LEU A 668 37.81 -18.22 6.38
C LEU A 668 38.47 -19.60 6.27
N ALA A 669 39.47 -19.77 5.42
CA ALA A 669 40.21 -21.03 5.29
C ALA A 669 40.86 -21.43 6.63
N THR A 670 41.53 -20.49 7.30
CA THR A 670 42.14 -20.72 8.61
C THR A 670 41.10 -21.14 9.65
N GLU A 671 39.92 -20.51 9.65
CA GLU A 671 38.85 -20.83 10.59
C GLU A 671 38.17 -22.18 10.27
N LEU A 672 38.11 -22.55 8.98
CA LEU A 672 37.60 -23.83 8.51
C LEU A 672 38.57 -25.00 8.78
N GLU A 673 39.87 -24.72 8.92
CA GLU A 673 40.93 -25.70 9.28
C GLU A 673 41.07 -25.87 10.79
N LYS A 674 40.65 -24.90 11.60
CA LYS A 674 40.60 -25.05 13.05
C LYS A 674 39.56 -26.11 13.42
N GLU A 675 40.02 -27.33 13.63
CA GLU A 675 39.20 -28.39 14.22
C GLU A 675 38.61 -27.91 15.54
N LYS A 676 37.30 -28.09 15.71
CA LYS A 676 36.68 -28.00 17.04
C LYS A 676 37.30 -29.10 17.88
N PRO A 677 37.97 -28.81 19.02
CA PRO A 677 38.43 -29.88 19.90
C PRO A 677 37.23 -30.73 20.33
N ALA A 678 37.33 -32.04 20.13
CA ALA A 678 36.28 -33.03 20.33
C ALA A 678 35.79 -33.20 21.79
N ASP A 679 36.18 -32.31 22.71
CA ASP A 679 35.83 -32.36 24.12
C ASP A 679 35.05 -31.11 24.55
N LYS A 680 33.72 -31.16 24.39
CA LYS A 680 32.75 -30.53 25.29
C LYS A 680 31.33 -31.06 25.01
N LYS A 681 31.10 -32.31 25.42
CA LYS A 681 29.77 -32.76 25.91
C LYS A 681 29.42 -32.03 27.22
N LYS A 682 29.34 -30.69 27.20
CA LYS A 682 28.88 -29.90 28.34
C LYS A 682 27.82 -28.88 27.92
N GLU A 683 26.63 -29.18 28.42
CA GLU A 683 25.51 -28.29 28.75
C GLU A 683 24.59 -27.85 27.61
N ASN A 684 23.46 -28.56 27.54
CA ASN A 684 22.16 -28.07 27.10
C ASN A 684 21.75 -26.81 27.88
N GLN A 685 22.33 -25.66 27.56
CA GLN A 685 21.73 -24.36 27.79
C GLN A 685 21.61 -23.67 26.43
N LYS A 686 20.47 -23.85 25.77
CA LYS A 686 20.06 -22.96 24.67
C LYS A 686 19.76 -21.58 25.27
N SER A 687 20.79 -20.76 25.49
CA SER A 687 20.61 -19.32 25.61
C SER A 687 20.22 -18.78 24.23
N LYS A 688 19.21 -17.91 24.17
CA LYS A 688 18.69 -17.34 22.92
C LYS A 688 19.68 -16.40 22.19
N ASP A 689 20.85 -16.13 22.76
CA ASP A 689 21.85 -15.15 22.27
C ASP A 689 23.24 -15.77 21.98
N HIS A 690 23.30 -16.96 21.37
CA HIS A 690 24.59 -17.48 20.91
C HIS A 690 25.09 -16.70 19.68
N MET A 691 26.24 -16.04 19.83
CA MET A 691 26.94 -15.40 18.72
C MET A 691 27.30 -16.48 17.67
N PRO A 692 26.93 -16.31 16.39
CA PRO A 692 27.24 -17.30 15.37
C PRO A 692 28.74 -17.41 15.16
N SER A 693 29.19 -18.59 14.73
CA SER A 693 30.60 -18.86 14.47
C SER A 693 31.21 -17.82 13.51
N THR A 694 32.44 -17.44 13.79
CA THR A 694 33.36 -16.63 12.97
C THR A 694 33.39 -17.09 11.50
N ALA A 695 33.38 -18.40 11.23
CA ALA A 695 33.33 -18.93 9.87
C ALA A 695 32.00 -18.59 9.16
N GLN A 696 30.87 -18.59 9.89
CA GLN A 696 29.58 -18.19 9.33
C GLN A 696 29.54 -16.70 8.99
N THR A 697 30.15 -15.83 9.80
CA THR A 697 30.22 -14.39 9.50
C THR A 697 31.10 -14.11 8.30
N LEU A 698 32.27 -14.74 8.22
CA LEU A 698 33.17 -14.59 7.08
C LEU A 698 32.52 -15.06 5.78
N MET A 699 31.73 -16.14 5.81
CA MET A 699 31.00 -16.58 4.63
C MET A 699 29.92 -15.57 4.16
N ASP A 700 29.25 -14.86 5.08
CA ASP A 700 28.33 -13.78 4.68
C ASP A 700 29.07 -12.64 3.96
N LEU A 701 30.28 -12.31 4.42
CA LEU A 701 31.13 -11.31 3.77
C LEU A 701 31.53 -11.76 2.37
N VAL A 702 31.99 -13.02 2.20
CA VAL A 702 32.31 -13.61 0.89
C VAL A 702 31.11 -13.53 -0.07
N ILE A 703 29.92 -13.91 0.38
CA ILE A 703 28.69 -13.83 -0.44
C ILE A 703 28.40 -12.38 -0.82
N THR A 704 28.58 -11.44 0.10
CA THR A 704 28.32 -10.01 -0.17
C THR A 704 29.31 -9.44 -1.18
N MET A 705 30.58 -9.86 -1.12
CA MET A 705 31.63 -9.44 -2.07
C MET A 705 31.48 -10.04 -3.46
N SER A 706 30.84 -11.23 -3.58
CA SER A 706 30.77 -12.00 -4.83
C SER A 706 30.26 -11.24 -6.06
N VAL A 707 29.39 -10.25 -5.88
CA VAL A 707 28.79 -9.46 -6.98
C VAL A 707 29.77 -8.45 -7.57
N TYR A 708 30.75 -7.99 -6.79
CA TYR A 708 31.70 -6.95 -7.18
C TYR A 708 33.04 -7.51 -7.64
N LEU A 709 33.31 -8.80 -7.37
CA LEU A 709 34.61 -9.40 -7.66
C LEU A 709 34.86 -9.56 -9.16
N PRO A 710 36.10 -9.33 -9.62
CA PRO A 710 36.45 -9.54 -11.01
C PRO A 710 36.57 -11.04 -11.33
N ARG A 711 36.71 -11.35 -12.62
CA ARG A 711 36.64 -12.73 -13.12
C ARG A 711 37.73 -13.63 -12.54
N GLU A 712 38.90 -13.08 -12.21
CA GLU A 712 40.04 -13.87 -11.74
C GLU A 712 39.76 -14.54 -10.38
N SER A 713 38.94 -13.94 -9.51
CA SER A 713 38.67 -14.45 -8.15
C SER A 713 37.68 -15.61 -8.13
N PHE A 714 36.94 -15.83 -9.22
CA PHE A 714 35.81 -16.76 -9.22
C PHE A 714 36.25 -18.21 -9.04
N ALA A 715 37.43 -18.59 -9.52
CA ALA A 715 38.01 -19.91 -9.28
C ALA A 715 38.18 -20.19 -7.77
N ALA A 716 38.63 -19.19 -7.00
CA ALA A 716 38.76 -19.30 -5.55
C ALA A 716 37.38 -19.36 -4.86
N LEU A 717 36.41 -18.54 -5.30
CA LEU A 717 35.04 -18.57 -4.80
C LEU A 717 34.38 -19.95 -4.96
N PHE A 718 34.46 -20.54 -6.15
CA PHE A 718 33.89 -21.87 -6.40
C PHE A 718 34.58 -22.95 -5.58
N LYS A 719 35.91 -22.89 -5.42
CA LYS A 719 36.66 -23.80 -4.56
C LYS A 719 36.24 -23.69 -3.09
N ILE A 720 36.04 -22.47 -2.59
CA ILE A 720 35.54 -22.24 -1.22
C ILE A 720 34.14 -22.85 -1.06
N ALA A 721 33.24 -22.60 -2.01
CA ALA A 721 31.89 -23.15 -1.98
C ALA A 721 31.89 -24.69 -2.04
N GLU A 722 32.71 -25.30 -2.91
CA GLU A 722 32.86 -26.75 -3.02
C GLU A 722 33.31 -27.40 -1.71
N VAL A 723 34.31 -26.82 -1.04
CA VAL A 723 34.80 -27.31 0.26
C VAL A 723 33.71 -27.22 1.33
N ILE A 724 32.97 -26.11 1.41
CA ILE A 724 31.95 -25.89 2.44
C ILE A 724 30.71 -26.74 2.19
N ILE A 725 30.28 -26.89 0.92
CA ILE A 725 29.10 -27.68 0.56
C ILE A 725 29.25 -29.15 0.97
N ASN A 726 30.47 -29.68 0.90
CA ASN A 726 30.79 -31.06 1.28
C ASN A 726 30.95 -31.28 2.81
N LYS A 727 30.87 -30.24 3.66
CA LYS A 727 30.97 -30.38 5.12
C LYS A 727 29.59 -30.60 5.77
N GLU A 728 29.27 -31.85 6.08
CA GLU A 728 27.99 -32.25 6.71
C GLU A 728 27.83 -31.74 8.15
N GLU A 729 28.93 -31.60 8.89
CA GLU A 729 28.92 -31.23 10.31
C GLU A 729 28.53 -29.76 10.57
N GLU A 730 28.40 -28.93 9.53
CA GLU A 730 28.07 -27.50 9.66
C GLU A 730 26.90 -27.04 8.76
N PRO A 731 25.65 -27.43 9.09
CA PRO A 731 24.45 -27.14 8.29
C PRO A 731 24.24 -25.66 7.93
N GLN A 732 24.58 -24.74 8.84
CA GLN A 732 24.43 -23.30 8.61
C GLN A 732 25.46 -22.72 7.64
N LEU A 733 26.66 -23.32 7.57
CA LEU A 733 27.70 -22.92 6.62
C LEU A 733 27.39 -23.49 5.23
N GLN A 734 26.96 -24.76 5.16
CA GLN A 734 26.47 -25.38 3.94
C GLN A 734 25.32 -24.57 3.32
N LYS A 735 24.35 -24.14 4.15
CA LYS A 735 23.26 -23.24 3.74
C LYS A 735 23.77 -21.93 3.10
N LYS A 736 24.80 -21.31 3.67
CA LYS A 736 25.37 -20.06 3.15
C LYS A 736 26.12 -20.28 1.84
N ALA A 737 26.84 -21.38 1.69
CA ALA A 737 27.55 -21.70 0.45
C ALA A 737 26.62 -21.81 -0.76
N TYR A 738 25.44 -22.41 -0.60
CA TYR A 738 24.45 -22.46 -1.69
C TYR A 738 23.92 -21.08 -2.12
N LYS A 739 23.90 -20.08 -1.23
CA LYS A 739 23.48 -18.71 -1.58
C LYS A 739 24.42 -18.01 -2.54
N LEU A 740 25.66 -18.49 -2.68
CA LEU A 740 26.63 -17.90 -3.60
C LEU A 740 26.16 -18.01 -5.05
N ILE A 741 25.53 -19.12 -5.44
CA ILE A 741 25.11 -19.36 -6.83
C ILE A 741 24.00 -18.38 -7.26
N PRO A 742 22.86 -18.25 -6.55
CA PRO A 742 21.86 -17.24 -6.86
C PRO A 742 22.44 -15.82 -6.84
N ARG A 743 23.34 -15.53 -5.90
CA ARG A 743 23.93 -14.19 -5.77
C ARG A 743 24.82 -13.83 -6.97
N LEU A 744 25.55 -14.79 -7.53
CA LEU A 744 26.32 -14.60 -8.76
C LEU A 744 25.40 -14.42 -9.98
N ALA A 745 24.21 -15.02 -9.98
CA ALA A 745 23.25 -14.82 -11.08
C ALA A 745 22.71 -13.39 -11.16
N ASP A 746 22.87 -12.56 -10.12
CA ASP A 746 22.46 -11.14 -10.11
C ASP A 746 23.38 -10.24 -10.96
N SER A 747 24.62 -10.65 -11.27
CA SER A 747 25.58 -9.85 -12.05
C SER A 747 25.90 -10.46 -13.41
N GLU A 748 26.13 -9.64 -14.43
CA GLU A 748 26.42 -10.13 -15.79
C GLU A 748 27.73 -10.95 -15.85
N ILE A 749 28.76 -10.53 -15.11
CA ILE A 749 30.02 -11.27 -14.99
C ILE A 749 29.79 -12.62 -14.28
N GLY A 750 28.92 -12.63 -13.27
CA GLY A 750 28.50 -13.83 -12.56
C GLY A 750 27.71 -14.80 -13.43
N LYS A 751 26.74 -14.33 -14.22
CA LYS A 751 26.01 -15.14 -15.20
C LYS A 751 26.95 -15.82 -16.20
N ALA A 752 27.91 -15.07 -16.76
CA ALA A 752 28.93 -15.63 -17.63
C ALA A 752 29.82 -16.70 -16.93
N ALA A 753 29.93 -16.65 -15.59
CA ALA A 753 30.66 -17.65 -14.80
C ALA A 753 29.91 -18.95 -14.68
N LEU A 754 28.64 -18.82 -14.31
CA LEU A 754 27.75 -19.94 -14.13
C LEU A 754 27.56 -20.70 -15.46
N GLN A 755 27.56 -19.99 -16.59
CA GLN A 755 27.49 -20.61 -17.91
C GLN A 755 28.78 -21.38 -18.28
N GLU A 756 29.96 -20.77 -18.11
CA GLU A 756 31.25 -21.41 -18.45
C GLU A 756 31.53 -22.65 -17.58
N ARG A 757 31.25 -22.57 -16.27
CA ARG A 757 31.48 -23.66 -15.31
C ARG A 757 30.24 -24.52 -15.03
N SER A 758 29.25 -24.47 -15.92
CA SER A 758 27.99 -25.19 -15.74
C SER A 758 28.18 -26.69 -15.50
N ALA A 759 29.14 -27.33 -16.18
CA ALA A 759 29.45 -28.76 -15.99
C ALA A 759 30.01 -29.09 -14.60
N GLU A 760 30.94 -28.28 -14.08
CA GLU A 760 31.51 -28.43 -12.74
C GLU A 760 30.42 -28.25 -11.66
N LEU A 761 29.55 -27.26 -11.84
CA LEU A 761 28.44 -26.99 -10.94
C LEU A 761 27.40 -28.12 -10.93
N GLN A 762 27.10 -28.72 -12.09
CA GLN A 762 26.23 -29.90 -12.17
C GLN A 762 26.82 -31.08 -11.37
N GLN A 763 28.11 -31.37 -11.54
CA GLN A 763 28.81 -32.41 -10.77
C GLN A 763 28.83 -32.12 -9.26
N LEU A 764 29.00 -30.85 -8.88
CA LEU A 764 28.93 -30.41 -7.48
C LEU A 764 27.54 -30.65 -6.89
N ILE A 765 26.47 -30.31 -7.63
CA ILE A 765 25.09 -30.58 -7.19
C ILE A 765 24.87 -32.09 -7.05
N PHE A 766 25.31 -32.91 -8.00
CA PHE A 766 25.16 -34.37 -7.92
C PHE A 766 25.88 -34.97 -6.71
N SER A 767 27.16 -34.65 -6.53
CA SER A 767 28.01 -35.21 -5.46
C SER A 767 27.60 -34.79 -4.04
N SER A 768 26.82 -33.72 -3.90
CA SER A 768 26.36 -33.18 -2.62
C SER A 768 24.92 -33.57 -2.26
N THR A 769 24.22 -34.32 -3.12
CA THR A 769 22.82 -34.74 -2.93
C THR A 769 22.63 -35.54 -1.64
N GLU A 770 23.49 -36.51 -1.37
CA GLU A 770 23.41 -37.34 -0.14
C GLU A 770 23.89 -36.60 1.12
N LYS A 771 24.66 -35.53 0.94
CA LYS A 771 25.34 -34.78 2.01
C LYS A 771 24.56 -33.53 2.46
N VAL A 772 23.44 -33.21 1.81
CA VAL A 772 22.70 -31.98 2.10
C VAL A 772 21.93 -32.08 3.42
N SER A 773 22.22 -31.15 4.33
CA SER A 773 21.48 -31.01 5.59
C SER A 773 20.10 -30.37 5.36
N ALA A 774 19.10 -30.74 6.17
CA ALA A 774 17.75 -30.20 6.06
C ALA A 774 17.67 -28.65 6.09
N PRO A 775 18.45 -27.92 6.92
CA PRO A 775 18.45 -26.45 6.91
C PRO A 775 18.99 -25.81 5.62
N ALA A 776 19.83 -26.52 4.86
CA ALA A 776 20.44 -26.04 3.62
C ALA A 776 19.59 -26.32 2.37
N ARG A 777 18.64 -27.26 2.46
CA ARG A 777 17.83 -27.75 1.33
C ARG A 777 17.13 -26.63 0.55
N ARG A 778 16.53 -25.65 1.24
CA ARG A 778 15.91 -24.48 0.56
C ARG A 778 16.91 -23.73 -0.33
N GLU A 779 18.07 -23.37 0.21
CA GLU A 779 19.07 -22.59 -0.53
C GLU A 779 19.67 -23.42 -1.66
N ARG A 780 19.80 -24.74 -1.48
CA ARG A 780 20.19 -25.67 -2.55
C ARG A 780 19.17 -25.66 -3.70
N LEU A 781 17.88 -25.79 -3.41
CA LEU A 781 16.83 -25.71 -4.44
C LEU A 781 16.88 -24.36 -5.17
N ALA A 782 17.07 -23.26 -4.44
CA ALA A 782 17.24 -21.93 -5.03
C ALA A 782 18.49 -21.84 -5.93
N ALA A 783 19.60 -22.48 -5.55
CA ALA A 783 20.79 -22.58 -6.38
C ALA A 783 20.54 -23.36 -7.68
N ILE A 784 19.75 -24.44 -7.62
CA ILE A 784 19.34 -25.20 -8.81
C ILE A 784 18.43 -24.35 -9.72
N ILE A 785 17.49 -23.58 -9.15
CA ILE A 785 16.66 -22.62 -9.90
C ILE A 785 17.55 -21.62 -10.65
N ALA A 786 18.55 -21.05 -9.97
CA ALA A 786 19.48 -20.09 -10.57
C ALA A 786 20.37 -20.72 -11.65
N LEU A 787 20.72 -22.01 -11.54
CA LEU A 787 21.57 -22.71 -12.50
C LEU A 787 20.81 -23.14 -13.77
N LEU A 788 19.53 -23.50 -13.66
CA LEU A 788 18.70 -24.05 -14.73
C LEU A 788 18.76 -23.28 -16.07
N PRO A 789 18.69 -21.94 -16.11
CA PRO A 789 18.79 -21.17 -17.36
C PRO A 789 20.13 -21.32 -18.09
N PHE A 790 21.20 -21.68 -17.37
CA PHE A 790 22.56 -21.81 -17.91
C PHE A 790 22.91 -23.25 -18.33
N ILE A 791 22.00 -24.20 -18.15
CA ILE A 791 22.21 -25.60 -18.56
C ILE A 791 21.99 -25.71 -20.07
N PRO A 792 22.96 -26.18 -20.86
CA PRO A 792 22.82 -26.34 -22.30
C PRO A 792 21.86 -27.50 -22.64
N ASP A 793 21.25 -27.46 -23.83
CA ASP A 793 20.34 -28.51 -24.31
C ASP A 793 21.01 -29.89 -24.43
N THR A 794 22.34 -29.94 -24.55
CA THR A 794 23.11 -31.19 -24.54
C THR A 794 23.15 -31.89 -23.17
N SER A 795 22.80 -31.17 -22.10
CA SER A 795 22.90 -31.64 -20.70
C SER A 795 21.55 -31.70 -19.99
N LEU A 796 20.46 -31.93 -20.73
CA LEU A 796 19.12 -32.03 -20.15
C LEU A 796 18.94 -33.21 -19.19
N HIS A 797 19.83 -34.21 -19.21
CA HIS A 797 19.90 -35.29 -18.22
C HIS A 797 20.04 -34.78 -16.77
N PHE A 798 20.45 -33.53 -16.58
CA PHE A 798 20.45 -32.88 -15.28
C PHE A 798 19.06 -32.83 -14.63
N ILE A 799 18.00 -32.59 -15.40
CA ILE A 799 16.62 -32.49 -14.88
C ILE A 799 16.18 -33.81 -14.23
N PRO A 800 16.16 -34.97 -14.93
CA PRO A 800 15.80 -36.24 -14.31
C PRO A 800 16.77 -36.65 -13.18
N ALA A 801 18.04 -36.25 -13.24
CA ALA A 801 19.03 -36.57 -12.20
C ALA A 801 18.74 -35.94 -10.83
N VAL A 802 18.20 -34.72 -10.78
CA VAL A 802 17.84 -34.05 -9.51
C VAL A 802 16.34 -34.16 -9.17
N LEU A 803 15.53 -34.68 -10.10
CA LEU A 803 14.06 -34.66 -9.99
C LEU A 803 13.54 -35.36 -8.73
N SER A 804 14.13 -36.51 -8.37
CA SER A 804 13.72 -37.26 -7.17
C SER A 804 13.92 -36.45 -5.89
N GLU A 805 15.02 -35.69 -5.78
CA GLU A 805 15.30 -34.78 -4.66
C GLU A 805 14.24 -33.66 -4.58
N VAL A 806 13.91 -33.05 -5.72
CA VAL A 806 12.93 -31.97 -5.79
C VAL A 806 11.53 -32.46 -5.44
N VAL A 807 11.14 -33.63 -5.95
CA VAL A 807 9.86 -34.26 -5.67
C VAL A 807 9.71 -34.53 -4.18
N ILE A 808 10.72 -35.13 -3.53
CA ILE A 808 10.71 -35.36 -2.07
C ILE A 808 10.60 -34.04 -1.31
N SER A 809 11.32 -33.00 -1.75
CA SER A 809 11.31 -31.66 -1.13
C SER A 809 9.93 -30.97 -1.16
N CYS A 810 9.00 -31.42 -2.01
CA CYS A 810 7.61 -30.96 -1.99
C CYS A 810 6.85 -31.35 -0.72
N LYS A 811 7.41 -32.26 0.10
CA LYS A 811 6.87 -32.72 1.39
C LYS A 811 7.81 -32.40 2.56
N GLU A 812 8.74 -31.45 2.38
CA GLU A 812 9.61 -30.98 3.47
C GLU A 812 8.82 -30.42 4.66
N ASN A 813 9.33 -30.53 5.89
CA ASN A 813 8.69 -29.89 7.05
C ASN A 813 8.73 -28.35 6.95
N ASN A 814 9.78 -27.79 6.36
CA ASN A 814 9.94 -26.35 6.17
C ASN A 814 9.08 -25.84 5.01
N GLU A 815 8.08 -25.00 5.31
CA GLU A 815 7.15 -24.42 4.33
C GLU A 815 7.85 -23.70 3.19
N ARG A 816 8.82 -22.84 3.50
CA ARG A 816 9.58 -22.11 2.48
C ARG A 816 10.40 -23.03 1.58
N ALA A 817 10.83 -24.18 2.09
CA ALA A 817 11.53 -25.16 1.26
C ALA A 817 10.57 -25.88 0.30
N ARG A 818 9.34 -26.18 0.75
CA ARG A 818 8.29 -26.74 -0.11
C ARG A 818 7.91 -25.77 -1.24
N GLU A 819 7.76 -24.49 -0.93
CA GLU A 819 7.44 -23.46 -1.93
C GLU A 819 8.56 -23.34 -2.99
N THR A 820 9.82 -23.29 -2.57
CA THR A 820 10.96 -23.29 -3.51
C THR A 820 11.02 -24.58 -4.33
N ALA A 821 10.64 -25.73 -3.77
CA ALA A 821 10.53 -26.99 -4.52
C ALA A 821 9.41 -26.93 -5.57
N TYR A 822 8.24 -26.37 -5.24
CA TYR A 822 7.15 -26.16 -6.20
C TYR A 822 7.56 -25.21 -7.33
N GLU A 823 8.25 -24.12 -7.02
CA GLU A 823 8.78 -23.21 -8.04
C GLU A 823 9.78 -23.94 -8.95
N LEU A 824 10.72 -24.69 -8.37
CA LEU A 824 11.72 -25.43 -9.13
C LEU A 824 11.08 -26.47 -10.08
N LEU A 825 10.06 -27.20 -9.63
CA LEU A 825 9.33 -28.14 -10.49
C LEU A 825 8.70 -27.45 -11.70
N VAL A 826 8.09 -26.28 -11.50
CA VAL A 826 7.48 -25.51 -12.60
C VAL A 826 8.55 -24.98 -13.56
N ARG A 827 9.68 -24.47 -13.03
CA ARG A 827 10.81 -24.01 -13.84
C ARG A 827 11.41 -25.16 -14.68
N MET A 828 11.52 -26.36 -14.12
CA MET A 828 11.94 -27.56 -14.85
C MET A 828 10.96 -27.91 -15.97
N GLY A 829 9.65 -27.85 -15.69
CA GLY A 829 8.61 -28.06 -16.71
C GLY A 829 8.72 -27.07 -17.87
N HIS A 830 8.86 -25.77 -17.58
CA HIS A 830 9.08 -24.77 -18.65
C HIS A 830 10.38 -25.00 -19.42
N ARG A 831 11.46 -25.43 -18.76
CA ARG A 831 12.73 -25.77 -19.43
C ARG A 831 12.57 -26.94 -20.40
N MET A 832 11.76 -27.95 -20.04
CA MET A 832 11.42 -29.09 -20.89
C MET A 832 10.54 -28.67 -22.08
N VAL A 833 9.62 -27.73 -21.89
CA VAL A 833 8.80 -27.14 -22.98
C VAL A 833 9.66 -26.32 -23.95
N GLN A 834 10.61 -25.54 -23.44
CA GLN A 834 11.52 -24.76 -24.27
C GLN A 834 12.44 -25.63 -25.14
N ALA A 835 12.86 -26.79 -24.62
CA ALA A 835 13.74 -27.73 -25.31
C ALA A 835 13.00 -28.77 -26.17
N ASN A 836 11.74 -28.49 -26.55
CA ASN A 836 10.86 -29.49 -27.15
C ASN A 836 11.52 -30.21 -28.35
N GLY A 837 11.55 -31.54 -28.31
CA GLY A 837 12.11 -32.39 -29.37
C GLY A 837 13.61 -32.69 -29.26
N THR A 838 14.30 -32.17 -28.24
CA THR A 838 15.72 -32.50 -27.99
C THR A 838 15.88 -33.84 -27.26
N PRO A 839 16.89 -34.65 -27.60
CA PRO A 839 17.11 -35.95 -26.95
C PRO A 839 17.72 -35.77 -25.55
N ILE A 840 17.16 -36.49 -24.56
CA ILE A 840 17.67 -36.59 -23.20
C ILE A 840 18.50 -37.86 -23.09
N ASP A 841 19.77 -37.69 -22.75
CA ASP A 841 20.70 -38.79 -22.53
C ASP A 841 20.49 -39.44 -21.16
N ASN A 842 19.57 -40.41 -21.12
CA ASN A 842 19.19 -41.12 -19.89
C ASN A 842 20.33 -42.00 -19.33
N SER A 843 21.34 -42.36 -20.14
CA SER A 843 22.51 -43.12 -19.67
C SER A 843 23.35 -42.34 -18.64
N LYS A 844 23.27 -41.00 -18.65
CA LYS A 844 23.99 -40.12 -17.72
C LYS A 844 23.20 -39.82 -16.44
N VAL A 845 22.00 -40.35 -16.30
CA VAL A 845 21.15 -40.14 -15.12
C VAL A 845 21.61 -41.10 -14.01
N PRO A 846 21.90 -40.61 -12.79
CA PRO A 846 22.23 -41.46 -11.66
C PRO A 846 21.15 -42.53 -11.44
N HIS A 847 21.58 -43.79 -11.27
CA HIS A 847 20.71 -44.96 -11.05
C HIS A 847 19.94 -45.50 -12.28
N MET A 848 20.16 -44.96 -13.48
CA MET A 848 19.69 -45.60 -14.73
C MET A 848 20.76 -46.51 -15.37
N PRO A 849 20.37 -47.59 -16.06
CA PRO A 849 21.29 -48.44 -16.83
C PRO A 849 21.97 -47.68 -17.99
N ASP A 850 23.21 -48.07 -18.33
CA ASP A 850 23.97 -47.47 -19.44
C ASP A 850 23.29 -47.66 -20.81
N ASP A 851 22.39 -48.66 -20.94
CA ASP A 851 21.59 -48.95 -22.14
C ASP A 851 20.18 -48.31 -22.12
N ALA A 852 19.91 -47.39 -21.18
CA ALA A 852 18.62 -46.73 -21.09
C ALA A 852 18.29 -45.95 -22.38
N PRO A 853 17.06 -46.10 -22.93
CA PRO A 853 16.67 -45.41 -24.15
C PRO A 853 16.65 -43.90 -23.93
N ALA A 854 17.12 -43.14 -24.94
CA ALA A 854 17.09 -41.69 -24.90
C ALA A 854 15.64 -41.18 -24.85
N GLY A 855 15.32 -40.34 -23.87
CA GLY A 855 14.04 -39.64 -23.78
C GLY A 855 13.98 -38.51 -24.78
N THR A 856 12.77 -37.99 -25.07
CA THR A 856 12.62 -36.74 -25.82
C THR A 856 12.09 -35.67 -24.89
N ALA A 857 12.77 -34.53 -24.80
CA ALA A 857 12.32 -33.42 -23.96
C ALA A 857 10.98 -32.88 -24.48
N ASN A 858 9.95 -33.01 -23.66
CA ASN A 858 8.64 -32.40 -23.83
C ASN A 858 7.90 -32.46 -22.48
N ILE A 859 6.73 -31.81 -22.39
CA ILE A 859 5.97 -31.75 -21.15
C ILE A 859 5.39 -33.12 -20.73
N GLU A 860 4.96 -33.95 -21.67
CA GLU A 860 4.39 -35.27 -21.37
C GLU A 860 5.44 -36.23 -20.80
N GLU A 861 6.66 -36.19 -21.32
CA GLU A 861 7.82 -36.91 -20.81
C GLU A 861 8.16 -36.43 -19.39
N PHE A 862 8.13 -35.11 -19.13
CA PHE A 862 8.35 -34.59 -17.79
C PHE A 862 7.30 -35.08 -16.79
N PHE A 863 6.02 -35.11 -17.17
CA PHE A 863 4.96 -35.71 -16.35
C PHE A 863 5.17 -37.21 -16.15
N THR A 864 5.67 -37.92 -17.16
CA THR A 864 5.99 -39.35 -17.08
C THR A 864 7.13 -39.60 -16.09
N MET A 865 8.19 -38.78 -16.13
CA MET A 865 9.31 -38.84 -15.18
C MET A 865 8.86 -38.61 -13.73
N VAL A 866 8.00 -37.61 -13.48
CA VAL A 866 7.46 -37.37 -12.13
C VAL A 866 6.51 -38.51 -11.71
N SER A 867 5.74 -39.05 -12.65
CA SER A 867 4.83 -40.18 -12.43
C SER A 867 5.56 -41.49 -12.11
N ALA A 868 6.79 -41.67 -12.57
CA ALA A 868 7.63 -42.81 -12.18
C ALA A 868 7.81 -42.89 -10.64
N GLY A 869 7.80 -41.76 -9.94
CA GLY A 869 7.86 -41.73 -8.47
C GLY A 869 6.61 -42.31 -7.77
N LEU A 870 5.49 -42.46 -8.49
CA LEU A 870 4.30 -43.17 -7.99
C LEU A 870 4.53 -44.68 -7.83
N ALA A 871 5.51 -45.24 -8.55
CA ALA A 871 5.97 -46.61 -8.38
C ALA A 871 7.01 -46.76 -7.24
N GLY A 872 7.26 -45.70 -6.47
CA GLY A 872 8.20 -45.69 -5.36
C GLY A 872 7.85 -46.71 -4.27
N SER A 873 8.87 -47.24 -3.59
CA SER A 873 8.71 -48.25 -2.54
C SER A 873 8.24 -47.67 -1.20
N THR A 874 8.38 -46.35 -0.98
CA THR A 874 7.99 -45.69 0.26
C THR A 874 6.71 -44.87 0.10
N PRO A 875 5.78 -44.92 1.07
CA PRO A 875 4.57 -44.09 1.02
C PRO A 875 4.84 -42.60 0.95
N HIS A 876 5.95 -42.15 1.55
CA HIS A 876 6.38 -40.76 1.52
C HIS A 876 6.73 -40.29 0.10
N MET A 877 7.48 -41.10 -0.67
CA MET A 877 7.81 -40.80 -2.07
C MET A 877 6.54 -40.76 -2.93
N ILE A 878 5.65 -41.74 -2.79
CA ILE A 878 4.38 -41.78 -3.53
C ILE A 878 3.55 -40.51 -3.23
N SER A 879 3.41 -40.16 -1.95
CA SER A 879 2.70 -38.96 -1.48
C SER A 879 3.32 -37.66 -2.01
N ALA A 880 4.65 -37.57 -2.05
CA ALA A 880 5.39 -36.43 -2.58
C ALA A 880 5.21 -36.30 -4.09
N SER A 881 5.30 -37.40 -4.85
CA SER A 881 5.01 -37.46 -6.28
C SER A 881 3.59 -37.01 -6.60
N ILE A 882 2.58 -37.46 -5.85
CA ILE A 882 1.18 -37.00 -6.05
C ILE A 882 1.07 -35.48 -5.87
N THR A 883 1.79 -34.93 -4.89
CA THR A 883 1.77 -33.48 -4.60
C THR A 883 2.50 -32.69 -5.70
N ALA A 884 3.63 -33.19 -6.19
CA ALA A 884 4.35 -32.62 -7.34
C ALA A 884 3.48 -32.62 -8.60
N ILE A 885 2.84 -33.75 -8.93
CA ILE A 885 1.92 -33.87 -10.07
C ILE A 885 0.73 -32.92 -9.90
N SER A 886 0.20 -32.74 -8.68
CA SER A 886 -0.89 -31.78 -8.41
C SER A 886 -0.50 -30.35 -8.78
N ARG A 887 0.72 -29.91 -8.41
CA ARG A 887 1.23 -28.57 -8.72
C ARG A 887 1.49 -28.39 -10.22
N LEU A 888 2.08 -29.41 -10.86
CA LEU A 888 2.35 -29.39 -12.30
C LEU A 888 1.05 -29.41 -13.11
N LEU A 889 0.06 -30.22 -12.71
CA LEU A 889 -1.24 -30.29 -13.37
C LEU A 889 -1.97 -28.95 -13.29
N TYR A 890 -1.88 -28.25 -12.14
CA TYR A 890 -2.48 -26.92 -12.02
C TYR A 890 -1.91 -25.95 -13.07
N GLU A 891 -0.59 -25.99 -13.31
CA GLU A 891 0.11 -25.12 -14.26
C GLU A 891 -0.11 -25.54 -15.72
N PHE A 892 0.24 -26.77 -16.07
CA PHE A 892 0.39 -27.25 -17.45
C PHE A 892 -0.84 -27.98 -18.02
N ARG A 893 -2.00 -27.95 -17.35
CA ARG A 893 -3.21 -28.66 -17.79
C ARG A 893 -3.64 -28.39 -19.24
N SER A 894 -3.36 -27.20 -19.78
CA SER A 894 -3.70 -26.84 -21.16
C SER A 894 -2.73 -27.36 -22.21
N GLU A 895 -1.54 -27.79 -21.79
CA GLU A 895 -0.47 -28.29 -22.66
C GLU A 895 -0.41 -29.83 -22.71
N LEU A 896 -1.24 -30.50 -21.90
CA LEU A 896 -1.35 -31.95 -21.84
C LEU A 896 -2.46 -32.46 -22.75
N SER A 897 -2.26 -33.65 -23.32
CA SER A 897 -3.29 -34.36 -24.07
C SER A 897 -4.43 -34.88 -23.17
N ASP A 898 -5.65 -34.96 -23.70
CA ASP A 898 -6.80 -35.51 -22.96
C ASP A 898 -6.58 -36.96 -22.50
N ALA A 899 -5.77 -37.74 -23.25
CA ALA A 899 -5.38 -39.09 -22.89
C ALA A 899 -4.48 -39.12 -21.65
N THR A 900 -3.44 -38.29 -21.59
CA THR A 900 -2.55 -38.23 -20.42
C THR A 900 -3.26 -37.71 -19.18
N LEU A 901 -4.12 -36.71 -19.32
CA LEU A 901 -5.02 -36.24 -18.26
C LEU A 901 -5.93 -37.36 -17.76
N SER A 902 -6.45 -38.16 -18.69
CA SER A 902 -7.29 -39.32 -18.39
C SER A 902 -6.54 -40.36 -17.55
N ASP A 903 -5.34 -40.72 -17.97
CA ASP A 903 -4.56 -41.77 -17.32
C ASP A 903 -4.07 -41.33 -15.93
N LEU A 904 -3.70 -40.05 -15.76
CA LEU A 904 -3.33 -39.47 -14.47
C LEU A 904 -4.49 -39.54 -13.47
N VAL A 905 -5.69 -39.10 -13.87
CA VAL A 905 -6.85 -39.13 -12.97
C VAL A 905 -7.24 -40.57 -12.61
N GLN A 906 -7.17 -41.50 -13.57
CA GLN A 906 -7.48 -42.92 -13.30
C GLN A 906 -6.46 -43.54 -12.34
N THR A 907 -5.18 -43.20 -12.50
CA THR A 907 -4.12 -43.65 -11.59
C THR A 907 -4.36 -43.12 -10.17
N MET A 908 -4.82 -41.88 -10.03
CA MET A 908 -5.14 -41.28 -8.73
C MET A 908 -6.40 -41.85 -8.09
N ASP A 909 -7.39 -42.26 -8.89
CA ASP A 909 -8.57 -43.01 -8.41
C ASP A 909 -8.16 -44.32 -7.72
N LEU A 910 -7.13 -45.01 -8.24
CA LEU A 910 -6.58 -46.21 -7.61
C LEU A 910 -5.90 -45.88 -6.27
N PHE A 911 -5.08 -44.82 -6.21
CA PHE A 911 -4.40 -44.42 -4.97
C PHE A 911 -5.36 -43.95 -3.86
N LEU A 912 -6.56 -43.46 -4.21
CA LEU A 912 -7.62 -43.20 -3.22
C LEU A 912 -8.11 -44.46 -2.51
N THR A 913 -7.90 -45.66 -3.07
CA THR A 913 -8.28 -46.93 -2.42
C THR A 913 -7.15 -47.50 -1.54
N SER A 914 -6.02 -46.80 -1.43
CA SER A 914 -4.88 -47.22 -0.61
C SER A 914 -5.17 -47.13 0.89
N ASN A 915 -4.68 -48.10 1.66
CA ASN A 915 -4.80 -48.09 3.12
C ASN A 915 -3.88 -47.06 3.81
N ASN A 916 -3.00 -46.37 3.07
CA ASN A 916 -2.06 -45.41 3.63
C ASN A 916 -2.62 -43.98 3.64
N ARG A 917 -2.86 -43.46 4.86
CA ARG A 917 -3.38 -42.10 5.10
C ARG A 917 -2.55 -40.98 4.49
N GLU A 918 -1.23 -41.13 4.40
CA GLU A 918 -0.35 -40.10 3.84
C GLU A 918 -0.58 -39.93 2.33
N ILE A 919 -0.65 -41.04 1.61
CA ILE A 919 -0.95 -41.09 0.17
C ILE A 919 -2.33 -40.49 -0.10
N VAL A 920 -3.33 -40.94 0.67
CA VAL A 920 -4.72 -40.50 0.53
C VAL A 920 -4.85 -38.99 0.77
N LYS A 921 -4.15 -38.42 1.76
CA LYS A 921 -4.13 -36.98 2.01
C LYS A 921 -3.65 -36.20 0.78
N SER A 922 -2.59 -36.67 0.13
CA SER A 922 -2.06 -36.07 -1.11
C SER A 922 -3.01 -36.27 -2.29
N CYS A 923 -3.63 -37.46 -2.43
CA CYS A 923 -4.65 -37.72 -3.44
C CYS A 923 -5.87 -36.80 -3.30
N LEU A 924 -6.34 -36.52 -2.08
CA LEU A 924 -7.44 -35.57 -1.87
C LEU A 924 -7.06 -34.15 -2.32
N GLY A 925 -5.80 -33.75 -2.14
CA GLY A 925 -5.25 -32.52 -2.70
C GLY A 925 -5.28 -32.51 -4.23
N PHE A 926 -4.80 -33.59 -4.86
CA PHE A 926 -4.85 -33.76 -6.31
C PHE A 926 -6.28 -33.70 -6.87
N VAL A 927 -7.22 -34.42 -6.24
CA VAL A 927 -8.62 -34.43 -6.65
C VAL A 927 -9.25 -33.04 -6.53
N LYS A 928 -8.90 -32.29 -5.48
CA LYS A 928 -9.34 -30.90 -5.33
C LYS A 928 -8.87 -30.04 -6.51
N VAL A 929 -7.60 -30.18 -6.92
CA VAL A 929 -7.05 -29.50 -8.10
C VAL A 929 -7.81 -29.92 -9.37
N CYS A 930 -8.08 -31.22 -9.57
CA CYS A 930 -8.85 -31.71 -10.72
C CYS A 930 -10.28 -31.14 -10.76
N VAL A 931 -10.96 -31.13 -9.63
CA VAL A 931 -12.34 -30.61 -9.50
C VAL A 931 -12.41 -29.12 -9.80
N ILE A 932 -11.37 -28.34 -9.52
CA ILE A 932 -11.33 -26.89 -9.76
C ILE A 932 -10.81 -26.58 -11.16
N GLY A 933 -9.74 -27.25 -11.58
CA GLY A 933 -8.92 -26.88 -12.74
C GLY A 933 -9.27 -27.57 -14.06
N LEU A 934 -9.79 -28.79 -14.07
CA LEU A 934 -10.04 -29.54 -15.31
C LEU A 934 -11.41 -29.22 -15.94
N PRO A 935 -11.59 -29.28 -17.27
CA PRO A 935 -12.88 -29.11 -17.94
C PRO A 935 -13.99 -30.02 -17.40
N VAL A 936 -15.23 -29.51 -17.38
CA VAL A 936 -16.40 -30.26 -16.85
C VAL A 936 -16.65 -31.54 -17.63
N GLU A 937 -16.46 -31.51 -18.95
CA GLU A 937 -16.72 -32.63 -19.86
C GLU A 937 -15.82 -33.84 -19.55
N LEU A 938 -14.56 -33.62 -19.17
CA LEU A 938 -13.61 -34.68 -18.80
C LEU A 938 -13.90 -35.30 -17.42
N MET A 939 -14.48 -34.52 -16.50
CA MET A 939 -14.75 -34.96 -15.12
C MET A 939 -16.10 -35.67 -14.96
N LEU A 940 -17.12 -35.32 -15.76
CA LEU A 940 -18.47 -35.87 -15.64
C LEU A 940 -18.54 -37.42 -15.72
N PRO A 941 -17.88 -38.09 -16.68
CA PRO A 941 -17.89 -39.56 -16.79
C PRO A 941 -17.21 -40.25 -15.59
N ARG A 942 -16.31 -39.54 -14.89
CA ARG A 942 -15.51 -40.08 -13.78
C ARG A 942 -16.16 -39.92 -12.42
N LEU A 943 -17.26 -39.16 -12.34
CA LEU A 943 -17.99 -38.99 -11.09
C LEU A 943 -18.49 -40.32 -10.52
N SER A 944 -18.76 -41.32 -11.37
CA SER A 944 -19.21 -42.65 -10.95
C SER A 944 -18.15 -43.45 -10.18
N THR A 945 -16.87 -43.20 -10.41
CA THR A 945 -15.76 -43.87 -9.68
C THR A 945 -15.23 -42.98 -8.56
N LEU A 946 -15.05 -41.69 -8.83
CA LEU A 946 -14.47 -40.73 -7.90
C LEU A 946 -15.35 -40.49 -6.66
N VAL A 947 -16.68 -40.34 -6.82
CA VAL A 947 -17.58 -40.02 -5.70
C VAL A 947 -17.64 -41.16 -4.67
N PRO A 948 -17.83 -42.43 -5.04
CA PRO A 948 -17.75 -43.55 -4.09
C PRO A 948 -16.40 -43.61 -3.37
N ASN A 949 -15.29 -43.47 -4.10
CA ASN A 949 -13.94 -43.56 -3.53
C ASN A 949 -13.63 -42.43 -2.53
N LEU A 950 -14.15 -41.21 -2.76
CA LEU A 950 -14.03 -40.10 -1.83
C LEU A 950 -14.82 -40.32 -0.54
N ILE A 951 -16.03 -40.87 -0.66
CA ILE A 951 -16.97 -41.03 0.46
C ILE A 951 -16.48 -42.04 1.49
N VAL A 952 -15.73 -43.06 1.09
CA VAL A 952 -15.10 -44.03 2.02
C VAL A 952 -14.29 -43.29 3.11
N TRP A 953 -13.58 -42.23 2.74
CA TRP A 953 -12.77 -41.43 3.67
C TRP A 953 -13.58 -40.44 4.52
N SER A 954 -14.87 -40.27 4.25
CA SER A 954 -15.77 -39.49 5.10
C SER A 954 -16.23 -40.26 6.36
N HIS A 955 -16.10 -41.59 6.32
CA HIS A 955 -16.44 -42.49 7.43
C HIS A 955 -15.28 -42.72 8.40
N GLU A 956 -14.08 -42.23 8.08
CA GLU A 956 -12.90 -42.40 8.92
C GLU A 956 -12.94 -41.45 10.14
N HIS A 957 -12.72 -42.01 11.34
CA HIS A 957 -12.94 -41.30 12.62
C HIS A 957 -11.94 -40.17 12.96
N LYS A 958 -10.96 -39.85 12.12
CA LYS A 958 -10.10 -38.66 12.28
C LYS A 958 -10.73 -37.45 11.56
N GLY A 959 -11.20 -36.46 12.33
CA GLY A 959 -12.00 -35.31 11.86
C GLY A 959 -11.46 -34.56 10.63
N HIS A 960 -10.13 -34.47 10.45
CA HIS A 960 -9.51 -33.75 9.34
C HIS A 960 -9.81 -34.32 7.93
N PHE A 961 -10.00 -35.65 7.78
CA PHE A 961 -10.31 -36.23 6.46
C PHE A 961 -11.79 -36.02 6.08
N LYS A 962 -12.68 -36.21 7.05
CA LYS A 962 -14.12 -35.99 6.88
C LYS A 962 -14.43 -34.55 6.46
N ALA A 963 -13.78 -33.56 7.06
CA ALA A 963 -13.93 -32.15 6.68
C ALA A 963 -13.43 -31.89 5.25
N LYS A 964 -12.25 -32.41 4.87
CA LYS A 964 -11.67 -32.25 3.52
C LYS A 964 -12.55 -32.86 2.44
N VAL A 965 -13.02 -34.09 2.64
CA VAL A 965 -13.93 -34.76 1.70
C VAL A 965 -15.23 -33.99 1.55
N LYS A 966 -15.82 -33.52 2.67
CA LYS A 966 -17.02 -32.68 2.64
C LYS A 966 -16.80 -31.40 1.82
N HIS A 967 -15.68 -30.71 2.01
CA HIS A 967 -15.36 -29.49 1.24
C HIS A 967 -15.17 -29.75 -0.25
N ILE A 968 -14.53 -30.87 -0.63
CA ILE A 968 -14.41 -31.28 -2.03
C ILE A 968 -15.81 -31.55 -2.61
N LEU A 969 -16.65 -32.33 -1.92
CA LEU A 969 -18.02 -32.62 -2.34
C LEU A 969 -18.89 -31.36 -2.46
N GLU A 970 -18.72 -30.38 -1.56
CA GLU A 970 -19.39 -29.08 -1.67
C GLU A 970 -19.01 -28.33 -2.95
N ARG A 971 -17.71 -28.32 -3.31
CA ARG A 971 -17.24 -27.71 -4.57
C ARG A 971 -17.75 -28.49 -5.79
N MET A 972 -17.75 -29.82 -5.74
CA MET A 972 -18.30 -30.68 -6.79
C MET A 972 -19.80 -30.41 -7.02
N VAL A 973 -20.60 -30.27 -5.95
CA VAL A 973 -22.03 -29.94 -6.04
C VAL A 973 -22.25 -28.52 -6.62
N ARG A 974 -21.34 -27.57 -6.37
CA ARG A 974 -21.39 -26.23 -6.99
C ARG A 974 -21.09 -26.29 -8.48
N ARG A 975 -20.11 -27.09 -8.91
CA ARG A 975 -19.58 -27.09 -10.29
C ARG A 975 -20.28 -28.06 -11.23
N PHE A 976 -20.60 -29.28 -10.77
CA PHE A 976 -21.19 -30.35 -11.59
C PHE A 976 -22.70 -30.52 -11.36
N GLY A 977 -23.28 -29.77 -10.44
CA GLY A 977 -24.70 -29.84 -10.09
C GLY A 977 -25.04 -30.93 -9.06
N TYR A 978 -26.13 -30.71 -8.31
CA TYR A 978 -26.56 -31.62 -7.24
C TYR A 978 -26.97 -32.99 -7.77
N ASP A 979 -27.71 -33.04 -8.87
CA ASP A 979 -28.32 -34.28 -9.39
C ASP A 979 -27.26 -35.28 -9.86
N ASN A 980 -26.19 -34.79 -10.49
CA ASN A 980 -25.07 -35.62 -10.96
C ASN A 980 -24.26 -36.23 -9.80
N ILE A 981 -24.03 -35.47 -8.72
CA ILE A 981 -23.33 -35.98 -7.54
C ILE A 981 -24.22 -36.93 -6.75
N HIS A 982 -25.49 -36.60 -6.57
CA HIS A 982 -26.45 -37.44 -5.87
C HIS A 982 -26.68 -38.80 -6.55
N LYS A 983 -26.69 -38.84 -7.90
CA LYS A 983 -26.82 -40.08 -8.68
C LYS A 983 -25.64 -41.05 -8.44
N ASN A 984 -24.44 -40.53 -8.28
CA ASN A 984 -23.20 -41.30 -8.11
C ASN A 984 -22.82 -41.53 -6.64
N THR A 985 -23.67 -41.11 -5.69
CA THR A 985 -23.43 -41.29 -4.24
C THR A 985 -24.05 -42.62 -3.76
N PRO A 986 -23.32 -43.47 -3.01
CA PRO A 986 -23.85 -44.67 -2.38
C PRO A 986 -25.08 -44.40 -1.49
N ASP A 987 -26.01 -45.36 -1.40
CA ASP A 987 -27.30 -45.18 -0.72
C ASP A 987 -27.17 -44.76 0.75
N ASP A 988 -26.18 -45.29 1.46
CA ASP A 988 -25.93 -45.01 2.88
C ASP A 988 -25.51 -43.55 3.13
N ASP A 989 -24.90 -42.90 2.13
CA ASP A 989 -24.26 -41.58 2.22
C ASP A 989 -25.04 -40.44 1.57
N LYS A 990 -26.18 -40.75 0.93
CA LYS A 990 -27.06 -39.74 0.32
C LYS A 990 -27.51 -38.66 1.31
N LYS A 991 -27.59 -38.99 2.61
CA LYS A 991 -27.90 -38.04 3.68
C LYS A 991 -26.87 -36.91 3.79
N LEU A 992 -25.58 -37.20 3.55
CA LEU A 992 -24.49 -36.20 3.60
C LEU A 992 -24.64 -35.16 2.48
N ILE A 993 -24.94 -35.60 1.27
CA ILE A 993 -25.17 -34.73 0.10
C ILE A 993 -26.46 -33.90 0.26
N VAL A 994 -27.52 -34.49 0.82
CA VAL A 994 -28.77 -33.78 1.19
C VAL A 994 -28.49 -32.69 2.25
N ASN A 995 -27.63 -32.96 3.23
CA ASN A 995 -27.24 -31.98 4.24
C ASN A 995 -26.45 -30.82 3.61
N ILE A 996 -25.50 -31.10 2.72
CA ILE A 996 -24.76 -30.08 1.95
C ILE A 996 -25.73 -29.17 1.18
N ARG A 997 -26.72 -29.74 0.48
CA ARG A 997 -27.75 -28.96 -0.23
C ARG A 997 -28.58 -28.08 0.71
N LYS A 998 -29.03 -28.63 1.84
CA LYS A 998 -29.80 -27.88 2.85
C LYS A 998 -28.98 -26.74 3.46
N THR A 999 -27.69 -26.94 3.72
CA THR A 999 -26.80 -25.90 4.24
C THR A 999 -26.57 -24.80 3.20
N LYS A 1000 -26.40 -25.16 1.91
CA LYS A 1000 -26.31 -24.21 0.79
C LYS A 1000 -27.61 -23.42 0.58
N GLU A 1001 -28.76 -24.06 0.65
CA GLU A 1001 -30.05 -23.37 0.54
C GLU A 1001 -30.28 -22.41 1.74
N ARG A 1002 -29.79 -22.76 2.93
CA ARG A 1002 -29.81 -21.86 4.10
C ARG A 1002 -28.85 -20.69 3.96
N SER A 1003 -27.62 -20.91 3.47
CA SER A 1003 -26.66 -19.82 3.25
C SER A 1003 -27.08 -18.91 2.10
N LYS A 1004 -27.64 -19.46 1.01
CA LYS A 1004 -28.26 -18.69 -0.07
C LYS A 1004 -29.43 -17.86 0.45
N LYS A 1005 -30.36 -18.44 1.22
CA LYS A 1005 -31.45 -17.69 1.87
C LYS A 1005 -30.96 -16.63 2.86
N LYS A 1006 -29.83 -16.85 3.53
CA LYS A 1006 -29.21 -15.88 4.45
C LYS A 1006 -28.51 -14.73 3.69
N LYS A 1007 -27.90 -15.03 2.53
CA LYS A 1007 -27.30 -14.03 1.62
C LYS A 1007 -28.38 -13.23 0.88
N ASP A 1008 -29.46 -13.88 0.45
CA ASP A 1008 -30.64 -13.25 -0.15
C ASP A 1008 -31.42 -12.40 0.89
N ALA A 1009 -31.49 -12.85 2.16
CA ALA A 1009 -32.06 -12.06 3.24
C ALA A 1009 -31.17 -10.86 3.66
N ALA A 1010 -29.84 -10.95 3.49
CA ALA A 1010 -28.92 -9.83 3.70
C ALA A 1010 -28.95 -8.84 2.52
N LYS A 1011 -29.17 -9.30 1.29
CA LYS A 1011 -29.43 -8.44 0.12
C LYS A 1011 -30.80 -7.75 0.18
N GLY A 1012 -31.77 -8.30 0.91
CA GLY A 1012 -33.11 -7.72 1.08
C GLY A 1012 -33.25 -6.64 2.16
N GLU A 1013 -32.19 -6.30 2.90
CA GLU A 1013 -32.20 -5.23 3.94
C GLU A 1013 -31.34 -4.01 3.58
N ASN A 1014 -30.77 -3.92 2.37
CA ASN A 1014 -30.08 -2.73 1.88
C ASN A 1014 -30.48 -2.46 0.42
N ASP A 1015 -31.61 -1.78 0.23
CA ASP A 1015 -32.03 -1.26 -1.07
C ASP A 1015 -31.54 0.20 -1.16
N GLY A 1016 -30.32 0.36 -1.65
CA GLY A 1016 -29.62 1.64 -1.74
C GLY A 1016 -28.12 1.45 -2.01
N ASP A 1017 -27.78 1.56 -3.30
CA ASP A 1017 -26.43 1.61 -3.91
C ASP A 1017 -25.79 0.27 -4.31
N ASP A 1018 -25.73 0.05 -5.64
CA ASP A 1018 -25.04 -1.04 -6.33
C ASP A 1018 -23.58 -0.59 -6.59
N SER A 1019 -22.67 -1.03 -5.73
CA SER A 1019 -21.25 -1.16 -6.05
C SER A 1019 -20.80 -2.58 -5.69
N ASP A 1020 -20.87 -3.50 -6.66
CA ASP A 1020 -20.21 -4.80 -6.60
C ASP A 1020 -18.74 -4.60 -7.04
N ASP A 1021 -17.83 -4.56 -6.08
CA ASP A 1021 -16.64 -5.44 -6.01
C ASP A 1021 -15.70 -4.93 -4.90
N ASP A 1022 -15.74 -5.60 -3.75
CA ASP A 1022 -14.55 -5.82 -2.92
C ASP A 1022 -14.85 -7.03 -2.02
N GLU A 1023 -14.33 -8.19 -2.44
CA GLU A 1023 -14.20 -9.33 -1.54
C GLU A 1023 -13.30 -8.92 -0.38
N ALA A 1024 -13.89 -8.64 0.78
CA ALA A 1024 -13.17 -8.55 2.03
C ALA A 1024 -12.56 -9.93 2.36
N GLN A 1025 -11.35 -10.17 1.86
CA GLN A 1025 -10.53 -11.29 2.28
C GLN A 1025 -10.07 -11.08 3.73
N PRO A 1026 -10.18 -12.08 4.61
CA PRO A 1026 -9.47 -12.06 5.87
C PRO A 1026 -7.97 -12.19 5.58
N LYS A 1027 -7.18 -11.21 6.02
CA LYS A 1027 -5.72 -11.19 5.89
C LYS A 1027 -5.08 -12.39 6.58
N ARG A 1028 -4.75 -13.42 5.80
CA ARG A 1028 -3.52 -14.21 5.96
C ARG A 1028 -2.78 -14.14 4.62
N GLN A 1029 -1.54 -13.67 4.67
CA GLN A 1029 -0.69 -13.48 3.51
C GLN A 1029 -0.18 -14.86 3.06
N PHE A 1030 -0.92 -15.54 2.19
CA PHE A 1030 -0.40 -16.68 1.44
C PHE A 1030 0.35 -16.11 0.24
N GLU A 1031 1.62 -16.49 0.03
CA GLU A 1031 2.46 -15.96 -1.05
C GLU A 1031 2.11 -16.56 -2.43
N ASN A 1032 1.33 -17.66 -2.50
CA ASN A 1032 0.96 -18.37 -3.73
C ASN A 1032 -0.55 -18.67 -3.87
N GLU A 1033 -1.10 -18.46 -5.08
CA GLU A 1033 -2.52 -18.73 -5.45
C GLU A 1033 -2.87 -20.23 -5.35
N TYR A 1034 -1.92 -21.12 -5.65
CA TYR A 1034 -2.05 -22.57 -5.49
C TYR A 1034 -2.22 -22.99 -4.01
N ASP A 1035 -1.44 -22.40 -3.09
CA ASP A 1035 -1.55 -22.69 -1.65
C ASP A 1035 -2.83 -22.10 -1.06
N GLN A 1036 -3.27 -20.93 -1.53
CA GLN A 1036 -4.58 -20.41 -1.20
C GLN A 1036 -5.68 -21.38 -1.66
N ALA A 1037 -5.60 -21.92 -2.89
CA ALA A 1037 -6.55 -22.91 -3.37
C ALA A 1037 -6.53 -24.21 -2.55
N LEU A 1038 -5.36 -24.68 -2.11
CA LEU A 1038 -5.18 -25.96 -1.42
C LEU A 1038 -5.49 -25.89 0.10
N TYR A 1039 -5.05 -24.84 0.80
CA TYR A 1039 -5.09 -24.72 2.27
C TYR A 1039 -6.14 -23.73 2.83
N SER A 1040 -6.82 -22.94 2.01
CA SER A 1040 -7.90 -22.01 2.46
C SER A 1040 -9.07 -22.70 3.20
N SER A 1041 -9.12 -24.04 3.25
CA SER A 1041 -10.18 -24.80 3.90
C SER A 1041 -9.78 -25.49 5.22
N ASP A 1042 -8.51 -25.36 5.66
CA ASP A 1042 -8.00 -26.01 6.89
C ASP A 1042 -8.00 -25.07 8.12
N SER A 1043 -8.46 -23.82 8.02
CA SER A 1043 -8.38 -22.81 9.10
C SER A 1043 -9.66 -22.61 9.93
N ASP A 1044 -10.69 -23.46 9.79
CA ASP A 1044 -11.97 -23.35 10.51
C ASP A 1044 -12.15 -24.41 11.64
N ASP A 1045 -11.13 -25.22 11.95
CA ASP A 1045 -11.22 -26.35 12.90
C ASP A 1045 -10.62 -26.00 14.28
N ASP A 1046 -11.27 -25.09 15.03
CA ASP A 1046 -11.02 -24.92 16.47
C ASP A 1046 -12.36 -24.84 17.26
N GLU A 1047 -13.27 -25.78 16.97
CA GLU A 1047 -14.44 -26.07 17.82
C GLU A 1047 -14.36 -27.53 18.29
N GLY A 1048 -13.80 -27.73 19.49
CA GLY A 1048 -13.84 -29.01 20.20
C GLY A 1048 -15.19 -29.25 20.88
N GLU A 1049 -15.85 -30.36 20.54
CA GLU A 1049 -17.03 -30.90 21.23
C GLU A 1049 -16.63 -31.60 22.54
N SER A 1050 -17.26 -31.21 23.66
CA SER A 1050 -17.47 -32.07 24.84
C SER A 1050 -18.91 -31.87 25.32
N ASP A 1051 -19.67 -32.96 25.31
CA ASP A 1051 -21.06 -33.10 25.77
C ASP A 1051 -21.30 -32.52 27.18
N ASP A 1052 -22.38 -31.77 27.38
CA ASP A 1052 -23.60 -32.31 28.02
C ASP A 1052 -24.76 -31.29 28.06
N GLU A 1053 -25.97 -31.86 27.97
CA GLU A 1053 -27.33 -31.32 27.93
C GLU A 1053 -27.62 -29.85 28.35
N ALA A 1054 -28.36 -29.13 27.49
CA ALA A 1054 -29.33 -28.12 27.93
C ALA A 1054 -30.54 -27.99 26.98
N PRO A 1055 -31.77 -27.79 27.51
CA PRO A 1055 -32.99 -27.79 26.74
C PRO A 1055 -33.27 -26.46 26.02
N ARG A 1056 -33.88 -26.63 24.84
CA ARG A 1056 -34.66 -25.68 24.03
C ARG A 1056 -35.13 -24.42 24.75
N GLN A 1057 -34.97 -23.25 24.10
CA GLN A 1057 -36.06 -22.27 24.08
C GLN A 1057 -36.13 -21.44 22.80
N ARG A 1058 -37.38 -21.19 22.43
CA ARG A 1058 -37.89 -20.70 21.15
C ARG A 1058 -37.62 -19.21 20.96
N LYS A 1059 -37.32 -18.85 19.71
CA LYS A 1059 -37.49 -17.50 19.17
C LYS A 1059 -38.96 -17.06 19.26
N LYS A 1060 -39.18 -15.82 19.70
CA LYS A 1060 -40.32 -14.99 19.27
C LYS A 1060 -39.80 -13.77 18.51
N ALA A 1061 -40.62 -13.33 17.56
CA ALA A 1061 -40.30 -12.54 16.41
C ALA A 1061 -40.39 -11.00 16.63
N GLN A 1062 -39.61 -10.28 15.83
CA GLN A 1062 -39.90 -9.02 15.08
C GLN A 1062 -40.69 -7.86 15.75
N LYS A 1063 -40.08 -6.66 15.79
CA LYS A 1063 -40.35 -5.49 14.90
C LYS A 1063 -39.80 -4.18 15.50
N GLY A 1064 -39.43 -3.24 14.63
CA GLY A 1064 -39.35 -1.81 14.96
C GLY A 1064 -38.02 -1.14 14.63
N GLY A 1065 -38.04 -0.14 13.76
CA GLY A 1065 -36.89 0.66 13.33
C GLY A 1065 -36.14 1.31 14.49
N LYS A 1066 -34.83 1.45 14.35
CA LYS A 1066 -33.94 1.91 15.42
C LYS A 1066 -33.57 3.37 15.24
N THR A 1067 -34.39 4.27 15.79
CA THR A 1067 -33.97 5.61 16.23
C THR A 1067 -33.50 5.51 17.67
N TYR A 1068 -32.34 6.10 18.01
CA TYR A 1068 -31.77 6.03 19.34
C TYR A 1068 -31.99 7.36 20.08
N ILE A 1069 -32.63 7.31 21.26
CA ILE A 1069 -32.74 8.41 22.21
C ILE A 1069 -31.55 8.27 23.16
N VAL A 1070 -30.72 9.31 23.26
CA VAL A 1070 -29.61 9.37 24.22
C VAL A 1070 -30.16 9.89 25.54
N GLU A 1071 -30.23 9.03 26.56
CA GLU A 1071 -30.56 9.38 27.93
C GLU A 1071 -29.24 9.57 28.71
N ASP A 1072 -29.10 10.71 29.41
CA ASP A 1072 -28.08 10.88 30.45
C ASP A 1072 -28.68 10.42 31.79
N ASP A 1073 -27.96 9.56 32.51
CA ASP A 1073 -28.50 8.70 33.58
C ASP A 1073 -28.97 9.42 34.88
N ASP A 1074 -29.05 10.76 34.95
CA ASP A 1074 -29.33 11.48 36.22
C ASP A 1074 -30.50 12.50 36.23
N GLU A 1075 -31.34 12.60 35.19
CA GLU A 1075 -32.62 13.34 35.28
C GLU A 1075 -33.69 12.82 34.29
N PRO A 1076 -34.96 12.58 34.70
CA PRO A 1076 -35.98 12.05 33.79
C PRO A 1076 -36.40 13.08 32.73
N LEU A 1077 -36.29 12.68 31.46
CA LEU A 1077 -36.51 13.49 30.26
C LEU A 1077 -38.01 13.85 30.05
N ASP A 1078 -38.36 15.14 30.01
CA ASP A 1078 -39.71 15.61 29.68
C ASP A 1078 -39.89 15.78 28.16
N LEU A 1079 -40.78 14.97 27.57
CA LEU A 1079 -40.98 14.83 26.12
C LEU A 1079 -41.84 15.94 25.48
N LEU A 1080 -42.30 16.92 26.26
CA LEU A 1080 -43.09 18.05 25.76
C LEU A 1080 -42.25 19.31 25.54
N ASP A 1081 -40.98 19.34 25.97
CA ASP A 1081 -40.12 20.50 25.79
C ASP A 1081 -39.42 20.52 24.42
N LYS A 1082 -39.32 21.69 23.79
CA LYS A 1082 -38.84 21.87 22.41
C LYS A 1082 -37.36 21.53 22.19
N LYS A 1083 -36.62 21.24 23.27
CA LYS A 1083 -35.22 20.78 23.24
C LYS A 1083 -35.07 19.25 23.12
N ALA A 1084 -36.12 18.45 23.27
CA ALA A 1084 -36.06 16.99 23.20
C ALA A 1084 -35.69 16.43 21.80
N LEU A 1085 -35.87 17.22 20.74
CA LEU A 1085 -35.51 16.82 19.37
C LEU A 1085 -34.00 16.77 19.11
N ALA A 1086 -33.18 17.40 19.96
CA ALA A 1086 -31.72 17.39 19.82
C ALA A 1086 -31.06 16.08 20.27
N ASN A 1087 -31.77 15.21 21.01
CA ASN A 1087 -31.23 13.96 21.58
C ASN A 1087 -31.61 12.70 20.79
N ILE A 1088 -32.11 12.84 19.56
CA ILE A 1088 -32.50 11.73 18.68
C ILE A 1088 -31.46 11.61 17.56
N SER A 1089 -30.62 10.57 17.61
CA SER A 1089 -29.62 10.28 16.57
C SER A 1089 -30.02 9.08 15.70
N SER A 1090 -29.80 9.19 14.39
CA SER A 1090 -30.03 8.13 13.39
C SER A 1090 -28.84 7.18 13.22
N THR A 1091 -27.66 7.55 13.73
CA THR A 1091 -26.46 6.71 13.74
C THR A 1091 -26.25 6.11 15.14
N LYS A 1092 -26.06 4.80 15.18
CA LYS A 1092 -25.98 3.99 16.39
C LYS A 1092 -24.75 4.39 17.22
N PRO A 1093 -24.89 5.00 18.41
CA PRO A 1093 -23.73 5.41 19.20
C PRO A 1093 -22.98 4.16 19.66
N VAL A 1094 -21.65 4.17 19.49
CA VAL A 1094 -20.75 3.12 19.94
C VAL A 1094 -20.87 3.02 21.45
N LYS A 1095 -21.50 1.96 21.95
CA LYS A 1095 -21.53 1.67 23.38
C LYS A 1095 -20.11 1.38 23.83
N MET A 1096 -19.51 2.33 24.55
CA MET A 1096 -18.32 2.07 25.34
C MET A 1096 -18.54 0.83 26.21
N ARG A 1097 -17.56 -0.07 26.19
CA ARG A 1097 -17.53 -1.30 27.01
C ARG A 1097 -17.76 -0.91 28.47
N LYS A 1098 -18.90 -1.32 29.03
CA LYS A 1098 -19.14 -1.24 30.47
C LYS A 1098 -18.07 -2.09 31.18
N PRO A 1099 -17.37 -1.54 32.20
CA PRO A 1099 -16.50 -2.34 33.04
C PRO A 1099 -17.34 -3.38 33.79
N THR A 1100 -16.85 -4.61 33.84
CA THR A 1100 -17.45 -5.74 34.54
C THR A 1100 -17.69 -5.39 36.01
N ARG A 1101 -18.96 -5.39 36.45
CA ARG A 1101 -19.33 -5.29 37.88
C ARG A 1101 -18.71 -6.48 38.63
N THR A 1102 -17.81 -6.20 39.56
CA THR A 1102 -17.33 -7.18 40.53
C THR A 1102 -18.46 -7.57 41.49
N LYS A 1103 -18.57 -8.87 41.79
CA LYS A 1103 -19.54 -9.42 42.76
C LYS A 1103 -19.31 -8.81 44.14
N ALA A 1104 -20.37 -8.35 44.80
CA ALA A 1104 -20.32 -7.85 46.17
C ALA A 1104 -19.92 -8.98 47.15
N LYS A 1105 -19.07 -8.67 48.13
CA LYS A 1105 -18.62 -9.64 49.14
C LYS A 1105 -19.73 -9.91 50.17
N VAL A 1106 -20.07 -11.18 50.31
CA VAL A 1106 -20.91 -11.79 51.35
C VAL A 1106 -20.00 -12.59 52.28
N ASP A 1107 -20.34 -12.68 53.56
CA ASP A 1107 -19.67 -13.63 54.47
C ASP A 1107 -20.20 -15.07 54.28
N LEU A 1108 -19.67 -16.01 55.06
CA LEU A 1108 -19.99 -17.44 54.98
C LEU A 1108 -21.45 -17.79 55.31
N ASP A 1109 -22.27 -16.87 55.82
CA ASP A 1109 -23.71 -17.03 56.04
C ASP A 1109 -24.58 -16.14 55.12
N GLY A 1110 -23.98 -15.53 54.09
CA GLY A 1110 -24.71 -14.96 52.96
C GLY A 1110 -25.31 -13.56 53.15
N LYS A 1111 -24.86 -12.77 54.14
CA LYS A 1111 -25.25 -11.35 54.27
C LYS A 1111 -24.19 -10.38 53.72
N LEU A 1112 -24.65 -9.32 53.06
CA LEU A 1112 -23.84 -8.29 52.39
C LEU A 1112 -23.21 -7.31 53.39
N ILE A 1113 -21.90 -7.07 53.27
CA ILE A 1113 -21.16 -6.12 54.12
C ILE A 1113 -21.00 -4.79 53.36
N LEU A 1114 -21.50 -3.68 53.93
CA LEU A 1114 -21.36 -2.32 53.41
C LEU A 1114 -20.86 -1.34 54.50
N GLY A 1115 -19.80 -0.59 54.19
CA GLY A 1115 -19.44 0.68 54.82
C GLY A 1115 -18.20 0.72 55.74
N LYS A 1116 -17.11 1.34 55.27
CA LYS A 1116 -16.55 2.60 55.83
C LYS A 1116 -15.39 3.14 54.95
N ASP A 1117 -15.51 4.42 54.58
CA ASP A 1117 -14.67 5.17 53.63
C ASP A 1117 -13.28 5.57 54.14
N SER A 1118 -12.31 5.68 53.23
CA SER A 1118 -11.35 6.79 53.13
C SER A 1118 -10.46 6.68 51.88
N ASP A 1119 -10.52 7.71 51.04
CA ASP A 1119 -9.49 8.28 50.16
C ASP A 1119 -8.65 7.37 49.24
N ASP A 1120 -8.94 7.41 47.92
CA ASP A 1120 -7.96 7.69 46.84
C ASP A 1120 -8.66 7.55 45.47
N GLU A 1121 -8.88 8.67 44.78
CA GLU A 1121 -9.29 8.69 43.37
C GLU A 1121 -8.08 8.36 42.47
N GLY A 1122 -7.99 7.09 42.07
CA GLY A 1122 -7.11 6.60 41.02
C GLY A 1122 -7.91 6.19 39.79
N ALA A 1123 -7.96 7.07 38.80
CA ALA A 1123 -8.36 6.76 37.43
C ALA A 1123 -7.52 5.60 36.87
N MET A 1124 -8.16 4.61 36.26
CA MET A 1124 -7.51 3.63 35.38
C MET A 1124 -7.92 3.90 33.93
N ASP A 1125 -6.87 4.17 33.15
CA ASP A 1125 -6.76 4.07 31.70
C ASP A 1125 -7.44 2.82 31.14
N VAL A 1126 -8.21 3.04 30.07
CA VAL A 1126 -8.41 2.07 28.99
C VAL A 1126 -7.75 2.67 27.75
N ASP A 1127 -6.81 1.91 27.21
CA ASP A 1127 -6.05 2.17 25.99
C ASP A 1127 -6.94 2.54 24.78
N GLU A 1128 -6.66 3.72 24.22
CA GLU A 1128 -6.87 4.06 22.82
C GLU A 1128 -5.49 4.18 22.11
N PRO A 1129 -5.45 4.03 20.78
CA PRO A 1129 -4.24 3.81 20.00
C PRO A 1129 -3.34 5.04 20.03
N ASN A 1130 -2.09 4.82 20.43
CA ASN A 1130 -1.03 5.80 20.63
C ASN A 1130 -0.73 6.68 19.37
N PRO A 1131 -0.86 8.02 19.47
CA PRO A 1131 -0.14 8.95 18.62
C PRO A 1131 0.65 9.93 19.51
N GLU A 1132 1.98 9.84 19.54
CA GLU A 1132 2.91 10.98 19.63
C GLU A 1132 4.34 10.55 19.97
N ALA A 1133 5.23 10.72 19.00
CA ALA A 1133 6.67 10.67 19.18
C ALA A 1133 7.18 12.05 19.60
N SER A 1134 7.29 12.27 20.91
CA SER A 1134 8.25 13.21 21.50
C SER A 1134 9.18 12.41 22.39
N GLY A 1135 10.49 12.44 22.10
CA GLY A 1135 11.49 11.57 22.75
C GLY A 1135 11.56 11.69 24.29
N VAL A 1136 11.12 12.82 24.85
CA VAL A 1136 11.04 13.01 26.30
C VAL A 1136 9.76 12.38 26.89
N GLY A 1137 8.67 12.34 26.12
CA GLY A 1137 7.39 11.71 26.54
C GLY A 1137 7.46 10.18 26.59
N ALA A 1138 8.17 9.55 25.64
CA ALA A 1138 8.38 8.10 25.61
C ALA A 1138 9.18 7.59 26.83
N TYR A 1139 10.14 8.40 27.31
CA TYR A 1139 10.95 8.09 28.49
C TYR A 1139 10.13 8.14 29.79
N VAL A 1140 9.21 9.11 29.91
CA VAL A 1140 8.28 9.24 31.05
C VAL A 1140 7.22 8.13 31.04
N ALA A 1141 6.79 7.67 29.87
CA ALA A 1141 5.88 6.52 29.71
C ALA A 1141 6.57 5.18 30.07
N ALA A 1142 7.85 4.99 29.72
CA ALA A 1142 8.63 3.79 30.07
C ALA A 1142 8.88 3.65 31.58
N LEU A 1143 9.03 4.76 32.31
CA LEU A 1143 9.20 4.78 33.77
C LEU A 1143 7.91 4.54 34.56
N LYS A 1144 6.74 4.81 33.95
CA LYS A 1144 5.42 4.50 34.53
C LYS A 1144 4.84 3.17 34.03
N GLY A 1145 5.62 2.41 33.25
CA GLY A 1145 5.29 1.08 32.76
C GLY A 1145 5.02 0.07 33.89
N LYS A 1146 4.16 -0.91 33.60
CA LYS A 1146 3.43 -1.77 34.54
C LYS A 1146 4.28 -2.68 35.46
N ASP A 1147 5.61 -2.61 35.40
CA ASP A 1147 6.54 -3.52 36.09
C ASP A 1147 7.57 -2.84 37.02
N VAL A 1148 7.32 -1.62 37.50
CA VAL A 1148 8.18 -0.99 38.53
C VAL A 1148 7.66 -1.26 39.95
N ALA A 1149 8.51 -1.77 40.84
CA ALA A 1149 8.16 -2.07 42.23
C ALA A 1149 7.80 -0.81 43.04
N LYS A 1150 6.60 -0.77 43.62
CA LYS A 1150 6.18 0.30 44.54
C LYS A 1150 6.46 -0.07 46.00
N ARG A 1151 7.09 0.85 46.74
CA ARG A 1151 7.27 0.78 48.22
C ARG A 1151 6.00 1.24 48.92
N GLY A 1152 5.42 0.38 49.75
CA GLY A 1152 4.35 0.78 50.68
C GLY A 1152 4.90 1.49 51.92
N ARG A 1153 4.02 2.16 52.68
CA ARG A 1153 4.28 2.95 53.91
C ARG A 1153 4.78 2.14 55.13
N GLY A 1154 5.49 1.04 54.88
CA GLY A 1154 6.20 0.21 55.85
C GLY A 1154 7.56 -0.32 55.35
N GLY A 1155 8.10 0.24 54.27
CA GLY A 1155 9.49 0.00 53.87
C GLY A 1155 9.83 -1.32 53.16
N LYS A 1156 8.85 -2.16 52.79
CA LYS A 1156 9.10 -3.37 51.97
C LYS A 1156 8.59 -3.22 50.52
N LEU A 1157 9.42 -3.65 49.57
CA LEU A 1157 9.16 -3.69 48.12
C LEU A 1157 8.34 -4.94 47.76
N LYS A 1158 7.34 -4.81 46.87
CA LYS A 1158 6.60 -5.93 46.26
C LYS A 1158 6.70 -5.85 44.73
N PHE A 1159 6.94 -6.99 44.09
CA PHE A 1159 6.87 -7.19 42.64
C PHE A 1159 5.61 -8.00 42.29
N SER A 1160 4.97 -7.68 41.17
CA SER A 1160 3.80 -8.41 40.67
C SER A 1160 4.27 -9.56 39.77
N ASN A 1161 3.79 -10.78 40.00
CA ASN A 1161 4.20 -11.96 39.24
C ASN A 1161 2.95 -12.55 38.59
N ARG A 1162 2.74 -12.28 37.29
CA ARG A 1162 1.69 -12.93 36.50
C ARG A 1162 2.26 -13.34 35.14
N ARG A 1163 2.49 -14.64 34.98
CA ARG A 1163 2.94 -15.27 33.73
C ARG A 1163 1.83 -15.16 32.67
N SER A 1164 2.20 -14.72 31.48
CA SER A 1164 1.40 -14.89 30.24
C SER A 1164 1.39 -16.37 29.87
N LYS A 1165 0.26 -16.82 29.33
CA LYS A 1165 -0.03 -18.20 28.94
C LYS A 1165 -0.29 -18.20 27.44
N GLU A 1166 0.73 -18.53 26.67
CA GLU A 1166 0.68 -18.89 25.24
C GLU A 1166 1.92 -19.74 24.97
N ASP A 1167 1.73 -20.81 24.18
CA ASP A 1167 2.66 -21.88 23.78
C ASP A 1167 2.85 -23.06 24.74
N ASP A 1168 1.92 -24.02 24.65
CA ASP A 1168 2.21 -25.46 24.69
C ASP A 1168 1.10 -26.17 23.89
N ASP A 1169 1.50 -26.83 22.79
CA ASP A 1169 0.93 -28.08 22.26
C ASP A 1169 2.01 -28.72 21.35
N GLU A 1170 3.06 -29.26 21.98
CA GLU A 1170 3.82 -30.41 21.44
C GLU A 1170 3.81 -31.50 22.50
N ASP A 1171 2.84 -32.40 22.41
CA ASP A 1171 2.87 -33.69 23.10
C ASP A 1171 4.00 -34.56 22.50
N PHE A 1172 5.08 -34.74 23.26
CA PHE A 1172 5.91 -35.94 23.18
C PHE A 1172 5.79 -36.72 24.49
N GLU A 1173 5.36 -37.97 24.39
CA GLU A 1173 5.35 -38.94 25.48
C GLU A 1173 6.79 -39.28 25.94
N MET A 1174 7.07 -38.83 27.17
CA MET A 1174 7.95 -39.33 28.24
C MET A 1174 9.10 -40.32 27.98
N ASP A 1175 10.27 -39.97 28.56
CA ASP A 1175 11.12 -40.91 29.31
C ASP A 1175 11.17 -40.47 30.79
N ASP A 1176 10.92 -41.42 31.70
CA ASP A 1176 10.55 -41.20 33.11
C ASP A 1176 11.75 -40.98 34.05
N ASN A 1177 12.95 -40.71 33.53
CA ASN A 1177 14.17 -40.57 34.34
C ASN A 1177 14.65 -39.12 34.59
N ASP A 1178 14.12 -38.10 33.89
CA ASP A 1178 14.56 -36.71 34.07
C ASP A 1178 13.67 -35.87 35.02
N VAL A 1179 12.51 -36.39 35.40
CA VAL A 1179 11.56 -35.71 36.32
C VAL A 1179 12.05 -35.72 37.78
N ALA A 1180 13.04 -36.57 38.11
CA ALA A 1180 13.59 -36.69 39.46
C ALA A 1180 14.70 -35.66 39.79
N ALA A 1181 15.40 -35.11 38.80
CA ALA A 1181 16.57 -34.25 39.04
C ALA A 1181 16.20 -32.80 39.42
N VAL A 1182 15.08 -32.28 38.89
CA VAL A 1182 14.71 -30.85 39.00
C VAL A 1182 13.98 -30.51 40.30
N LYS A 1183 13.35 -31.48 40.98
CA LYS A 1183 12.65 -31.26 42.26
C LYS A 1183 13.57 -31.04 43.48
N SER A 1184 14.89 -31.17 43.32
CA SER A 1184 15.88 -31.08 44.40
C SER A 1184 16.43 -29.67 44.69
N ARG A 1185 16.04 -28.63 43.94
CA ARG A 1185 16.71 -27.31 43.99
C ARG A 1185 15.91 -26.12 44.55
N ILE A 1186 14.70 -26.31 45.11
CA ILE A 1186 13.91 -25.17 45.63
C ILE A 1186 13.45 -25.41 47.08
N SER A 1187 14.33 -25.12 48.04
CA SER A 1187 14.03 -24.53 49.37
C SER A 1187 15.34 -24.26 50.12
N PRO A 1188 15.67 -23.00 50.48
CA PRO A 1188 16.75 -22.70 51.41
C PRO A 1188 16.23 -22.38 52.82
N GLY A 1189 16.96 -22.82 53.85
CA GLY A 1189 17.14 -22.02 55.06
C GLY A 1189 17.27 -22.76 56.40
N ARG A 1190 18.51 -23.09 56.83
CA ARG A 1190 19.10 -22.60 58.10
C ARG A 1190 20.60 -22.90 58.22
N ASP A 1191 21.22 -22.10 59.07
CA ASP A 1191 22.61 -21.65 59.18
C ASP A 1191 23.68 -22.65 59.67
N ARG A 1192 24.95 -22.25 59.39
CA ARG A 1192 26.26 -22.59 60.01
C ARG A 1192 27.00 -23.90 59.68
N GLY A 1193 28.08 -23.73 58.88
CA GLY A 1193 29.44 -23.68 59.45
C GLY A 1193 30.25 -24.97 59.63
N SER A 1194 30.85 -25.42 58.52
CA SER A 1194 32.20 -26.01 58.34
C SER A 1194 32.63 -27.31 59.06
N ARG A 1195 32.94 -28.30 58.19
CA ARG A 1195 33.80 -29.49 58.35
C ARG A 1195 33.42 -30.56 59.39
N GLY A 1196 32.88 -31.66 58.83
CA GLY A 1196 33.55 -32.96 58.92
C GLY A 1196 32.77 -34.07 59.64
N SER A 1197 32.83 -35.26 59.05
CA SER A 1197 32.65 -36.57 59.70
C SER A 1197 31.24 -37.19 59.78
N PHE A 1198 31.15 -38.38 59.16
CA PHE A 1198 30.33 -39.57 59.46
C PHE A 1198 28.81 -39.67 59.14
N ARG A 1199 28.52 -40.63 58.25
CA ARG A 1199 27.42 -41.66 58.19
C ARG A 1199 25.98 -41.34 58.66
N GLY A 1200 25.00 -41.65 57.78
CA GLY A 1200 23.87 -42.54 58.14
C GLY A 1200 22.42 -42.04 57.94
N ARG A 1201 21.67 -42.76 57.08
CA ARG A 1201 20.23 -43.18 57.11
C ARG A 1201 19.14 -42.29 57.77
N GLY A 1202 18.05 -42.04 57.01
CA GLY A 1202 16.67 -42.41 57.45
C GLY A 1202 15.58 -41.31 57.63
N ALA A 1203 14.54 -41.40 56.79
CA ALA A 1203 13.07 -41.30 57.05
C ALA A 1203 12.40 -40.12 57.82
N GLY A 1204 11.22 -39.67 57.31
CA GLY A 1204 10.03 -39.44 58.15
C GLY A 1204 9.27 -38.08 58.11
N ARG A 1205 8.15 -38.04 57.35
CA ARG A 1205 6.76 -37.69 57.74
C ARG A 1205 6.46 -36.60 58.82
N GLY A 1206 5.59 -35.62 58.45
CA GLY A 1206 4.32 -35.35 59.20
C GLY A 1206 4.19 -34.14 60.15
N GLY A 1207 3.36 -33.16 59.74
CA GLY A 1207 2.23 -32.50 60.44
C GLY A 1207 2.14 -32.25 61.97
N LYS A 1208 1.50 -31.09 62.28
CA LYS A 1208 0.28 -30.91 63.12
C LYS A 1208 0.38 -29.98 64.36
N SER A 1209 -0.62 -29.08 64.45
CA SER A 1209 -1.25 -28.45 65.65
C SER A 1209 -0.41 -27.51 66.55
N GLY A 1210 -0.95 -26.46 67.21
CA GLY A 1210 -2.32 -25.95 67.39
C GLY A 1210 -2.36 -24.91 68.53
N ARG A 1211 -3.52 -24.26 68.75
CA ARG A 1211 -3.99 -23.45 69.94
C ARG A 1211 -3.13 -22.24 70.36
N GLY A 1212 -3.62 -21.13 70.90
CA GLY A 1212 -4.93 -20.66 71.36
C GLY A 1212 -4.75 -19.59 72.47
N GLY A 1213 -5.68 -18.63 72.57
CA GLY A 1213 -5.92 -17.69 73.69
C GLY A 1213 -4.87 -16.58 73.94
N ILE A 1214 -5.06 -15.48 74.68
CA ILE A 1214 -6.17 -14.79 75.41
C ILE A 1214 -5.51 -13.51 76.06
N ALA A 1215 -6.24 -12.38 76.10
CA ALA A 1215 -6.29 -11.29 77.13
C ALA A 1215 -5.09 -10.38 77.58
N ALA A 1216 -5.38 -9.07 77.55
CA ALA A 1216 -5.42 -8.05 78.64
C ALA A 1216 -4.19 -7.20 79.10
N GLY A 1217 -4.48 -5.89 79.35
CA GLY A 1217 -3.78 -4.95 80.26
C GLY A 1217 -3.32 -3.63 79.59
N ARG A 1218 -3.93 -2.42 79.74
CA ARG A 1218 -3.94 -1.41 80.85
C ARG A 1218 -2.53 -1.07 81.41
N LYS A 1219 -2.09 0.14 81.81
CA LYS A 1219 -2.53 1.57 81.82
C LYS A 1219 -1.43 2.38 82.60
N GLY A 1220 -1.36 3.73 82.48
CA GLY A 1220 -0.88 4.69 83.51
C GLY A 1220 0.27 5.64 83.09
N LEU A 1221 0.13 6.98 82.98
CA LEU A 1221 -0.08 8.09 83.98
C LEU A 1221 1.22 8.42 84.77
N GLY A 1222 1.71 9.66 85.04
CA GLY A 1222 1.35 11.09 84.86
C GLY A 1222 2.51 11.94 85.49
N VAL A 1223 2.69 13.27 85.26
CA VAL A 1223 2.43 14.40 86.19
C VAL A 1223 3.09 15.72 85.67
N GLU A 1224 2.31 16.84 85.69
CA GLU A 1224 2.52 18.31 85.92
C GLU A 1224 3.80 19.10 85.46
N LYS A 1225 3.85 20.43 85.19
CA LYS A 1225 3.00 21.65 85.43
C LYS A 1225 3.52 22.89 84.61
N ARG A 1226 2.61 23.81 84.19
CA ARG A 1226 2.66 25.32 84.02
C ARG A 1226 3.88 26.00 83.31
N HIS A 1227 3.83 27.16 82.60
CA HIS A 1227 2.93 28.34 82.46
C HIS A 1227 3.37 29.19 81.22
N GLY A 1228 2.49 30.03 80.64
CA GLY A 1228 2.84 31.21 79.80
C GLY A 1228 2.32 31.18 78.34
N VAL A 1229 1.09 31.60 78.00
CA VAL A 1229 0.56 32.98 77.72
C VAL A 1229 0.63 33.39 76.23
N SER A 1230 -0.59 33.62 75.66
CA SER A 1230 -1.01 34.47 74.51
C SER A 1230 -0.43 34.19 73.10
N GLY A 1231 -1.15 34.24 71.98
CA GLY A 1231 -2.52 34.70 71.70
C GLY A 1231 -2.58 35.35 70.30
N VAL A 1232 -3.49 34.84 69.45
CA VAL A 1232 -4.42 35.56 68.54
C VAL A 1232 -3.88 36.61 67.54
N GLY A 1233 -4.29 36.47 66.26
CA GLY A 1233 -4.60 37.64 65.41
C GLY A 1233 -4.40 37.51 63.89
N LYS A 1234 -5.50 37.41 63.14
CA LYS A 1234 -5.67 38.00 61.78
C LYS A 1234 -5.33 39.52 61.80
N PRO A 1235 -5.28 40.31 60.69
CA PRO A 1235 -5.43 40.02 59.24
C PRO A 1235 -4.43 40.80 58.32
N ARG A 1236 -4.69 40.74 57.00
CA ARG A 1236 -4.69 41.87 56.02
C ARG A 1236 -3.45 42.13 55.13
N ARG A 1237 -3.76 42.15 53.82
CA ARG A 1237 -3.32 43.08 52.73
C ARG A 1237 -1.83 43.37 52.55
N GLY A 1238 -1.40 43.28 51.29
CA GLY A 1238 -0.38 44.19 50.76
C GLY A 1238 0.27 43.70 49.48
N ARG A 1239 0.03 44.44 48.38
CA ARG A 1239 0.82 44.46 47.15
C ARG A 1239 2.33 44.55 47.47
N ASN A 1240 3.15 43.81 46.73
CA ASN A 1240 3.86 44.31 45.55
C ASN A 1240 4.17 43.16 44.59
#